data_AF-A0A1Y4GUZ9-F1
#
_entry.id   AF-A0A1Y4GUZ9-F1
#
_cell.length_a   1.000
_cell.length_b   1.000
_cell.length_c   1.000
_cell.angle_alpha   90.00
_cell.angle_beta   90.00
_cell.angle_gamma   90.00
#
_symmetry.space_group_name_H-M   'P 1'
#
loop_
_entity.id
_entity.type
_entity.pdbx_description
1 polymer ?
#
loop_
_entity_poly.entity_id
_entity_poly.type
_entity_poly.pdbx_seq_one_letter_code
_entity_poly.pdbx_strand_id
1 'polypeptide(L)'
;MDTKKKISKLLLLLGVVLLGFPMFAQEVMVSSIQFCDRSYNYGLGNDSIKIYFNILGDDGKRQPNVSSDRIDEMFYFYEDGQEVQDRKVRQIRTGVRIPKEYTFSILLDQSIPRDGKQQILNTIRQFIEVAADTSVFISFYGDGVTNSVQATTENFDRIESAFLDTITGKAFYSGVYSKLAEFSPAQAEYMDEVKSVDYTPNPLICSRAATNPGKNILMIFAEGSRRPDDEELDYIKVSDYQSKYADEMPRVYAFYYTADGEDTSIDITLDGITQPKDSTNRIIPSLRGRYLPSASMENVLSSFEQVIEDATYDYELTYIANPNKIYSGNVNYSAKWGRNMVGDATFTIGSAERPWPEREQSSTSILVEFLVAILVAVLAFAFFFIIMKVIVPYIRFMTFKSKYYKRYEPEENVQRRICHYCKQELRPGQIIVTKCNHWMHKHCWEENGYKCAEFGQNCKTGIQNHVEWADLFRWSTLKDCSQTIAGILAGLISWVIYEACGRGGFPELSRLIVGFVFDETNAQTFLINDCVTRTSSFLMIGLLLGFFISLVFRYKDDIRNKNWQIWLKIVGLSVLTAFIGMIAFAIGADLFCLILSWTGKTYIPWYCSLPAYILFSISVSLALTIKSSIPIRSALIGGLCSAVIGFLVLYFTKFTSSSYEWINMLLDFIIYGGGLGASLITVRMIAERYFLVIQNGVKSGLRIPIHKWMNATGGGNKVSIGMTGECEIQMNWEKSNKVAKEHAQLYIDHEKGFPVIKPLATGVLYNTRVELPINRTAVLSNGDTFKIGDTIFKYEEV
;
A
#
# COMPACT_ATOMS: atom_id res chain seq x y z
N MET A 1 -13.18 19.24 -92.02
CA MET A 1 -13.48 19.68 -90.64
C MET A 1 -13.54 18.43 -89.74
N ASP A 2 -13.12 18.53 -88.48
CA ASP A 2 -13.42 17.57 -87.38
C ASP A 2 -12.51 16.37 -87.00
N THR A 3 -11.20 16.41 -87.28
CA THR A 3 -10.25 15.53 -86.56
C THR A 3 -9.44 16.27 -85.50
N LYS A 4 -8.92 17.47 -85.80
CA LYS A 4 -8.19 18.29 -84.80
C LYS A 4 -9.07 18.77 -83.63
N LYS A 5 -10.35 19.11 -83.88
CA LYS A 5 -11.29 19.51 -82.82
C LYS A 5 -11.70 18.33 -81.90
N LYS A 6 -11.77 17.10 -82.44
CA LYS A 6 -12.06 15.90 -81.64
C LYS A 6 -10.89 15.52 -80.74
N ILE A 7 -9.65 15.60 -81.24
CA ILE A 7 -8.45 15.29 -80.45
C ILE A 7 -8.21 16.34 -79.35
N SER A 8 -8.43 17.64 -79.66
CA SER A 8 -8.34 18.70 -78.65
C SER A 8 -9.40 18.54 -77.55
N LYS A 9 -10.65 18.20 -77.89
CA LYS A 9 -11.69 17.92 -76.88
C LYS A 9 -11.38 16.66 -76.08
N LEU A 10 -10.82 15.61 -76.70
CA LEU A 10 -10.43 14.39 -75.99
C LEU A 10 -9.28 14.65 -75.02
N LEU A 11 -8.27 15.44 -75.41
CA LEU A 11 -7.15 15.84 -74.54
C LEU A 11 -7.60 16.78 -73.42
N LEU A 12 -8.57 17.67 -73.68
CA LEU A 12 -9.14 18.54 -72.64
C LEU A 12 -10.04 17.75 -71.68
N LEU A 13 -10.76 16.73 -72.17
CA LEU A 13 -11.52 15.80 -71.32
C LEU A 13 -10.58 14.89 -70.52
N LEU A 14 -9.49 14.41 -71.11
CA LEU A 14 -8.47 13.63 -70.40
C LEU A 14 -7.75 14.48 -69.35
N GLY A 15 -7.48 15.76 -69.66
CA GLY A 15 -6.91 16.72 -68.72
C GLY A 15 -7.87 17.06 -67.57
N VAL A 16 -9.17 17.18 -67.82
CA VAL A 16 -10.17 17.40 -66.76
C VAL A 16 -10.45 16.13 -65.94
N VAL A 17 -10.33 14.94 -66.54
CA VAL A 17 -10.45 13.65 -65.81
C VAL A 17 -9.18 13.35 -65.00
N LEU A 18 -8.00 13.76 -65.46
CA LEU A 18 -6.74 13.63 -64.71
C LEU A 18 -6.59 14.70 -63.61
N LEU A 19 -7.19 15.89 -63.77
CA LEU A 19 -7.27 16.94 -62.75
C LEU A 19 -8.49 16.80 -61.81
N GLY A 20 -9.42 15.90 -62.13
CA GLY A 20 -10.66 15.64 -61.41
C GLY A 20 -10.61 14.45 -60.46
N PHE A 21 -9.47 13.77 -60.33
CA PHE A 21 -9.25 12.94 -59.16
C PHE A 21 -9.04 13.89 -57.98
N PRO A 22 -9.87 13.85 -56.92
CA PRO A 22 -9.35 14.30 -55.65
C PRO A 22 -8.06 13.49 -55.47
N MET A 23 -6.93 14.16 -55.20
CA MET A 23 -5.84 13.46 -54.55
C MET A 23 -6.49 12.76 -53.38
N PHE A 24 -6.67 11.44 -53.48
CA PHE A 24 -6.99 10.63 -52.32
C PHE A 24 -5.86 10.97 -51.37
N ALA A 25 -6.19 11.75 -50.33
CA ALA A 25 -5.30 11.96 -49.21
C ALA A 25 -4.78 10.58 -48.88
N GLN A 26 -3.47 10.42 -49.04
CA GLN A 26 -2.74 9.19 -48.76
C GLN A 26 -3.34 8.64 -47.46
N GLU A 27 -4.05 7.51 -47.55
CA GLU A 27 -4.72 6.93 -46.39
C GLU A 27 -3.63 6.69 -45.35
N VAL A 28 -3.53 7.58 -44.37
CA VAL A 28 -2.67 7.33 -43.20
C VAL A 28 -3.26 6.10 -42.54
N MET A 29 -2.70 4.93 -42.83
CA MET A 29 -3.11 3.67 -42.21
C MET A 29 -2.54 3.68 -40.80
N VAL A 30 -3.44 3.77 -39.82
CA VAL A 30 -3.10 3.70 -38.40
C VAL A 30 -2.94 2.23 -38.05
N SER A 31 -1.71 1.84 -37.70
CA SER A 31 -1.39 0.46 -37.32
C SER A 31 -1.64 0.22 -35.84
N SER A 32 -1.25 1.19 -35.01
CA SER A 32 -1.28 1.05 -33.56
C SER A 32 -1.37 2.40 -32.85
N ILE A 33 -1.83 2.35 -31.61
CA ILE A 33 -1.95 3.49 -30.71
C ILE A 33 -1.17 3.16 -29.46
N GLN A 34 -0.16 3.99 -29.18
CA GLN A 34 0.66 3.88 -28.00
C GLN A 34 0.08 4.78 -26.91
N PHE A 35 -0.56 4.19 -25.91
CA PHE A 35 -0.93 4.91 -24.70
C PHE A 35 0.33 5.21 -23.88
N CYS A 36 0.61 6.48 -23.67
CA CYS A 36 1.83 6.92 -22.99
C CYS A 36 1.58 7.14 -21.51
N ASP A 37 0.52 7.88 -21.16
CA ASP A 37 0.29 8.29 -19.78
C ASP A 37 -1.16 8.72 -19.49
N ARG A 38 -1.45 9.05 -18.23
CA ARG A 38 -2.76 9.53 -17.75
C ARG A 38 -2.63 10.64 -16.71
N SER A 39 -3.63 11.50 -16.61
CA SER A 39 -3.73 12.51 -15.54
C SER A 39 -5.16 12.61 -15.03
N TYR A 40 -5.29 12.66 -13.70
CA TYR A 40 -6.53 12.94 -12.99
C TYR A 40 -6.19 13.58 -11.63
N ASN A 41 -7.13 14.34 -11.07
CA ASN A 41 -6.92 15.07 -9.82
C ASN A 41 -7.95 14.66 -8.77
N TYR A 42 -7.53 14.55 -7.52
CA TYR A 42 -8.45 14.40 -6.38
C TYR A 42 -9.10 15.75 -6.02
N GLY A 43 -10.21 15.69 -5.29
CA GLY A 43 -10.98 16.87 -4.86
C GLY A 43 -12.36 16.97 -5.51
N LEU A 44 -13.24 17.71 -4.84
CA LEU A 44 -14.64 17.88 -5.23
C LEU A 44 -14.75 18.52 -6.63
N GLY A 45 -15.45 17.84 -7.54
CA GLY A 45 -15.72 18.30 -8.91
C GLY A 45 -14.61 17.99 -9.92
N ASN A 46 -13.52 17.34 -9.50
CA ASN A 46 -12.46 16.87 -10.39
C ASN A 46 -12.80 15.48 -10.94
N ASP A 47 -13.73 15.41 -11.90
CA ASP A 47 -14.25 14.16 -12.49
C ASP A 47 -13.66 13.85 -13.89
N SER A 48 -12.69 14.64 -14.35
CA SER A 48 -12.10 14.50 -15.68
C SER A 48 -10.85 13.61 -15.66
N ILE A 49 -10.79 12.65 -16.59
CA ILE A 49 -9.58 11.86 -16.88
C ILE A 49 -8.99 12.36 -18.20
N LYS A 50 -7.68 12.56 -18.19
CA LYS A 50 -6.87 12.83 -19.38
C LYS A 50 -5.99 11.63 -19.69
N ILE A 51 -5.96 11.20 -20.95
CA ILE A 51 -5.11 10.13 -21.45
C ILE A 51 -4.22 10.71 -22.55
N TYR A 52 -2.91 10.52 -22.43
CA TYR A 52 -1.92 10.96 -23.41
C TYR A 52 -1.50 9.77 -24.26
N PHE A 53 -1.53 9.94 -25.58
CA PHE A 53 -1.22 8.86 -26.51
C PHE A 53 -0.63 9.36 -27.83
N ASN A 54 0.07 8.47 -28.52
CA ASN A 54 0.61 8.68 -29.85
C ASN A 54 -0.04 7.72 -30.84
N ILE A 55 -0.26 8.19 -32.07
CA ILE A 55 -0.80 7.39 -33.18
C ILE A 55 0.38 6.96 -34.05
N LEU A 56 0.49 5.66 -34.33
CA LEU A 56 1.56 5.08 -35.14
C LEU A 56 1.02 4.56 -36.47
N GLY A 57 1.75 4.84 -37.56
CA GLY A 57 1.49 4.32 -38.89
C GLY A 57 1.99 2.87 -39.06
N ASP A 58 1.72 2.25 -40.22
CA ASP A 58 2.20 0.90 -40.57
C ASP A 58 3.73 0.77 -40.60
N ASP A 59 4.43 1.90 -40.78
CA ASP A 59 5.89 2.00 -40.71
C ASP A 59 6.43 2.11 -39.28
N GLY A 60 5.54 2.09 -38.27
CA GLY A 60 5.89 2.29 -36.87
C GLY A 60 6.25 3.75 -36.53
N LYS A 61 6.12 4.68 -37.48
CA LYS A 61 6.41 6.10 -37.24
C LYS A 61 5.18 6.82 -36.69
N ARG A 62 5.44 7.87 -35.92
CA ARG A 62 4.38 8.72 -35.35
C ARG A 62 3.65 9.49 -36.44
N GLN A 63 2.34 9.61 -36.28
CA GLN A 63 1.44 10.32 -37.17
C GLN A 63 0.81 11.49 -36.40
N PRO A 64 1.53 12.61 -36.21
CA PRO A 64 1.08 13.71 -35.38
C PRO A 64 -0.05 14.53 -36.01
N ASN A 65 -0.30 14.40 -37.33
CA ASN A 65 -1.20 15.26 -38.10
C ASN A 65 -2.48 14.56 -38.61
N VAL A 66 -3.05 13.66 -37.82
CA VAL A 66 -4.35 13.07 -38.16
C VAL A 66 -5.46 14.11 -37.91
N SER A 67 -6.29 14.36 -38.92
CA SER A 67 -7.38 15.34 -38.85
C SER A 67 -8.40 14.97 -37.76
N SER A 68 -8.91 15.97 -37.04
CA SER A 68 -9.93 15.81 -35.99
C SER A 68 -11.14 15.01 -36.48
N ASP A 69 -11.64 15.33 -37.66
CA ASP A 69 -12.85 14.69 -38.23
C ASP A 69 -12.64 13.18 -38.40
N ARG A 70 -11.42 12.79 -38.78
CA ARG A 70 -11.06 11.38 -38.97
C ARG A 70 -10.88 10.65 -37.65
N ILE A 71 -10.34 11.32 -36.63
CA ILE A 71 -10.28 10.78 -35.27
C ILE A 71 -11.70 10.56 -34.76
N ASP A 72 -12.59 11.54 -34.91
CA ASP A 72 -13.97 11.44 -34.44
C ASP A 72 -14.75 10.31 -35.14
N GLU A 73 -14.51 10.06 -36.44
CA GLU A 73 -15.17 8.99 -37.21
C GLU A 73 -14.57 7.59 -36.97
N MET A 74 -13.25 7.47 -36.82
CA MET A 74 -12.55 6.19 -36.83
C MET A 74 -12.04 5.74 -35.47
N PHE A 75 -11.75 6.64 -34.53
CA PHE A 75 -11.16 6.28 -33.25
C PHE A 75 -12.25 6.02 -32.21
N TYR A 76 -12.39 4.77 -31.80
CA TYR A 76 -13.31 4.33 -30.74
C TYR A 76 -12.52 3.97 -29.49
N PHE A 77 -12.82 4.62 -28.37
CA PHE A 77 -12.14 4.43 -27.09
C PHE A 77 -13.00 3.66 -26.11
N TYR A 78 -12.44 2.60 -25.54
CA TYR A 78 -13.10 1.71 -24.63
C TYR A 78 -12.40 1.68 -23.28
N GLU A 79 -13.20 1.68 -22.23
CA GLU A 79 -12.81 1.54 -20.85
C GLU A 79 -13.47 0.27 -20.28
N ASP A 80 -12.67 -0.69 -19.81
CA ASP A 80 -13.12 -1.99 -19.30
C ASP A 80 -14.10 -2.71 -20.25
N GLY A 81 -13.91 -2.52 -21.56
CA GLY A 81 -14.75 -3.09 -22.62
C GLY A 81 -16.02 -2.31 -22.95
N GLN A 82 -16.31 -1.22 -22.24
CA GLN A 82 -17.42 -0.31 -22.53
C GLN A 82 -16.93 0.91 -23.31
N GLU A 83 -17.66 1.33 -24.33
CA GLU A 83 -17.29 2.52 -25.09
C GLU A 83 -17.54 3.80 -24.28
N VAL A 84 -16.54 4.67 -24.20
CA VAL A 84 -16.65 5.98 -23.55
C VAL A 84 -17.31 6.96 -24.51
N GLN A 85 -18.51 7.43 -24.13
CA GLN A 85 -19.26 8.49 -24.81
C GLN A 85 -18.73 9.87 -24.40
N ASP A 86 -18.94 10.89 -25.24
CA ASP A 86 -18.54 12.29 -24.99
C ASP A 86 -17.04 12.54 -24.73
N ARG A 87 -16.18 11.71 -25.34
CA ARG A 87 -14.72 11.92 -25.38
C ARG A 87 -14.37 13.13 -26.23
N LYS A 88 -13.36 13.90 -25.80
CA LYS A 88 -12.75 14.97 -26.58
C LYS A 88 -11.31 14.63 -26.85
N VAL A 89 -10.96 14.46 -28.12
CA VAL A 89 -9.56 14.30 -28.53
C VAL A 89 -9.03 15.63 -29.02
N ARG A 90 -7.90 16.05 -28.48
CA ARG A 90 -7.21 17.26 -28.88
C ARG A 90 -5.80 16.90 -29.33
N GLN A 91 -5.43 17.35 -30.52
CA GLN A 91 -4.04 17.33 -30.97
C GLN A 91 -3.23 18.37 -30.18
N ILE A 92 -2.11 17.96 -29.61
CA ILE A 92 -1.26 18.82 -28.80
C ILE A 92 -0.24 19.48 -29.73
N ARG A 93 -0.44 20.76 -30.06
CA ARG A 93 0.41 21.48 -31.02
C ARG A 93 1.44 22.42 -30.39
N THR A 94 1.23 22.92 -29.17
CA THR A 94 2.06 23.97 -28.55
C THR A 94 2.11 23.84 -27.02
N GLY A 95 3.27 24.07 -26.40
CA GLY A 95 3.46 24.35 -24.96
C GLY A 95 3.10 23.25 -23.95
N VAL A 96 2.42 22.19 -24.39
CA VAL A 96 2.00 21.02 -23.60
C VAL A 96 2.50 19.71 -24.23
N ARG A 97 3.03 19.79 -25.47
CA ARG A 97 3.55 18.62 -26.20
C ARG A 97 4.76 18.04 -25.46
N ILE A 98 5.51 18.92 -24.82
CA ILE A 98 6.61 18.62 -23.91
C ILE A 98 6.19 19.09 -22.52
N PRO A 99 6.22 18.21 -21.49
CA PRO A 99 5.89 18.61 -20.13
C PRO A 99 6.79 19.74 -19.63
N LYS A 100 6.23 20.72 -18.91
CA LYS A 100 6.94 21.91 -18.41
C LYS A 100 8.10 21.58 -17.45
N GLU A 101 8.12 20.36 -16.94
CA GLU A 101 9.11 19.82 -16.04
C GLU A 101 10.43 19.48 -16.75
N TYR A 102 10.43 19.32 -18.08
CA TYR A 102 11.66 19.08 -18.84
C TYR A 102 12.54 20.32 -18.95
N THR A 103 13.85 20.11 -18.84
CA THR A 103 14.88 21.13 -19.05
C THR A 103 15.83 20.63 -20.13
N PHE A 104 15.82 21.29 -21.29
CA PHE A 104 16.71 21.03 -22.41
C PHE A 104 17.76 22.13 -22.46
N SER A 105 19.03 21.78 -22.25
CA SER A 105 20.17 22.64 -22.54
C SER A 105 20.78 22.20 -23.86
N ILE A 106 20.80 23.08 -24.86
CA ILE A 106 21.34 22.83 -26.19
C ILE A 106 22.64 23.59 -26.33
N LEU A 107 23.73 22.86 -26.57
CA LEU A 107 25.07 23.38 -26.80
C LEU A 107 25.43 23.22 -28.28
N LEU A 108 25.65 24.34 -28.95
CA LEU A 108 25.88 24.37 -30.40
C LEU A 108 27.34 24.74 -30.74
N ASP A 109 27.93 23.96 -31.63
CA ASP A 109 29.27 24.20 -32.17
C ASP A 109 29.22 25.29 -33.24
N GLN A 110 29.90 26.42 -32.99
CA GLN A 110 29.99 27.51 -33.95
C GLN A 110 31.00 27.24 -35.09
N SER A 111 31.77 26.15 -35.05
CA SER A 111 32.65 25.75 -36.16
C SER A 111 31.91 25.06 -37.31
N ILE A 112 30.65 24.65 -37.09
CA ILE A 112 29.78 24.05 -38.12
C ILE A 112 29.67 24.98 -39.35
N PRO A 113 29.71 24.46 -40.59
CA PRO A 113 29.52 25.27 -41.79
C PRO A 113 28.20 26.05 -41.78
N ARG A 114 28.19 27.24 -42.41
CA ARG A 114 27.03 28.15 -42.39
C ARG A 114 25.72 27.51 -42.85
N ASP A 115 25.77 26.66 -43.88
CA ASP A 115 24.58 25.97 -44.39
C ASP A 115 24.03 24.97 -43.35
N GLY A 116 24.91 24.26 -42.64
CA GLY A 116 24.56 23.38 -41.53
C GLY A 116 23.99 24.16 -40.34
N LYS A 117 24.59 25.30 -39.98
CA LYS A 117 24.08 26.19 -38.93
C LYS A 117 22.65 26.63 -39.22
N GLN A 118 22.34 27.04 -40.44
CA GLN A 118 21.00 27.48 -40.82
C GLN A 118 19.97 26.35 -40.72
N GLN A 119 20.34 25.12 -41.11
CA GLN A 119 19.44 23.96 -40.97
C GLN A 119 19.16 23.64 -39.50
N ILE A 120 20.19 23.64 -38.64
CA ILE A 120 20.05 23.45 -37.19
C ILE A 120 19.14 24.53 -36.59
N LEU A 121 19.35 25.80 -36.92
CA LEU A 121 18.52 26.91 -36.44
C LEU A 121 17.05 26.75 -36.82
N ASN A 122 16.77 26.30 -38.05
CA ASN A 122 15.40 26.06 -38.50
C ASN A 122 14.71 24.96 -37.67
N THR A 123 15.39 23.86 -37.38
CA THR A 123 14.84 22.77 -36.56
C THR A 123 14.68 23.18 -35.10
N ILE A 124 15.63 23.95 -34.54
CA ILE A 124 15.49 24.49 -33.17
C ILE A 124 14.34 25.48 -33.06
N ARG A 125 14.09 26.30 -34.09
CA ARG A 125 12.94 27.21 -34.13
C ARG A 125 11.62 26.42 -34.03
N GLN A 126 11.48 25.34 -34.79
CA GLN A 126 10.33 24.44 -34.70
C GLN A 126 10.21 23.78 -33.32
N PHE A 127 11.33 23.43 -32.69
CA PHE A 127 11.35 22.87 -31.34
C PHE A 127 10.84 23.86 -30.28
N ILE A 128 11.26 25.13 -30.35
CA ILE A 128 10.82 26.17 -29.42
C ILE A 128 9.32 26.43 -29.53
N GLU A 129 8.74 26.34 -30.74
CA GLU A 129 7.30 26.51 -30.95
C GLU A 129 6.46 25.41 -30.26
N VAL A 130 7.00 24.20 -30.09
CA VAL A 130 6.30 23.08 -29.45
C VAL A 130 6.61 22.91 -27.96
N ALA A 131 7.76 23.42 -27.50
CA ALA A 131 8.19 23.41 -26.10
C ALA A 131 7.47 24.49 -25.27
N ALA A 132 7.53 24.37 -23.94
CA ALA A 132 7.14 25.48 -23.07
C ALA A 132 8.27 26.51 -22.98
N ASP A 133 7.92 27.80 -22.87
CA ASP A 133 8.88 28.91 -22.87
C ASP A 133 9.99 28.79 -21.80
N THR A 134 9.76 28.02 -20.73
CA THR A 134 10.70 27.81 -19.61
C THR A 134 11.61 26.60 -19.77
N SER A 135 11.49 25.83 -20.84
CA SER A 135 12.06 24.48 -20.94
C SER A 135 13.33 24.40 -21.78
N VAL A 136 13.61 25.36 -22.66
CA VAL A 136 14.72 25.30 -23.63
C VAL A 136 15.74 26.39 -23.35
N PHE A 137 17.01 26.00 -23.25
CA PHE A 137 18.15 26.88 -23.06
C PHE A 137 19.15 26.63 -24.18
N ILE A 138 19.69 27.69 -24.79
CA ILE A 138 20.64 27.61 -25.90
C ILE A 138 21.95 28.29 -25.49
N SER A 139 23.05 27.65 -25.86
CA SER A 139 24.41 28.16 -25.67
C SER A 139 25.31 27.74 -26.82
N PHE A 140 26.44 28.41 -26.95
CA PHE A 140 27.38 28.23 -28.05
C PHE A 140 28.79 28.01 -27.51
N TYR A 141 29.60 27.28 -28.27
CA TYR A 141 31.04 27.18 -28.05
C TYR A 141 31.83 27.36 -29.35
N GLY A 142 32.99 27.97 -29.22
CA GLY A 142 33.75 28.52 -30.32
C GLY A 142 35.13 29.02 -29.89
N ASP A 143 35.43 30.30 -30.12
CA ASP A 143 36.61 30.94 -29.49
C ASP A 143 36.54 30.91 -27.94
N GLY A 144 35.34 30.78 -27.38
CA GLY A 144 35.05 30.55 -25.97
C GLY A 144 33.60 30.09 -25.78
N VAL A 145 33.17 29.91 -24.53
CA VAL A 145 31.80 29.46 -24.20
C VAL A 145 30.88 30.63 -23.85
N THR A 146 29.64 30.60 -24.34
CA THR A 146 28.62 31.62 -24.02
C THR A 146 27.70 31.21 -22.86
N ASN A 147 27.06 32.21 -22.25
CA ASN A 147 26.01 31.99 -21.24
C ASN A 147 24.81 31.26 -21.86
N SER A 148 24.15 30.41 -21.06
CA SER A 148 22.90 29.75 -21.47
C SER A 148 21.73 30.72 -21.42
N VAL A 149 21.17 31.00 -22.59
CA VAL A 149 20.01 31.90 -22.77
C VAL A 149 18.74 31.07 -22.87
N GLN A 150 17.72 31.40 -22.08
CA GLN A 150 16.40 30.80 -22.20
C GLN A 150 15.81 31.17 -23.57
N ALA A 151 15.54 30.18 -24.41
CA ALA A 151 15.11 30.38 -25.79
C ALA A 151 13.57 30.44 -25.86
N THR A 152 13.08 31.51 -26.47
CA THR A 152 11.65 31.80 -26.68
C THR A 152 11.47 32.27 -28.11
N THR A 153 10.24 32.22 -28.63
CA THR A 153 9.94 32.72 -29.97
C THR A 153 10.26 34.22 -30.12
N GLU A 154 10.21 35.00 -29.04
CA GLU A 154 10.49 36.45 -29.05
C GLU A 154 11.98 36.81 -29.13
N ASN A 155 12.87 36.00 -28.53
CA ASN A 155 14.30 36.29 -28.48
C ASN A 155 15.14 35.45 -29.46
N PHE A 156 14.52 34.55 -30.22
CA PHE A 156 15.21 33.63 -31.12
C PHE A 156 16.02 34.32 -32.22
N ASP A 157 15.54 35.44 -32.78
CA ASP A 157 16.28 36.17 -33.83
C ASP A 157 17.63 36.71 -33.33
N ARG A 158 17.74 37.02 -32.02
CA ARG A 158 19.02 37.41 -31.39
C ARG A 158 19.97 36.22 -31.24
N ILE A 159 19.44 35.06 -30.89
CA ILE A 159 20.18 33.79 -30.76
C ILE A 159 20.71 33.36 -32.13
N GLU A 160 19.88 33.47 -33.18
CA GLU A 160 20.25 33.18 -34.56
C GLU A 160 21.41 34.05 -35.04
N SER A 161 21.33 35.36 -34.80
CA SER A 161 22.39 36.30 -35.18
C SER A 161 23.73 35.95 -34.51
N ALA A 162 23.72 35.62 -33.21
CA ALA A 162 24.92 35.25 -32.47
C ALA A 162 25.52 33.90 -32.89
N PHE A 163 24.70 32.94 -33.35
CA PHE A 163 25.20 31.63 -33.78
C PHE A 163 25.86 31.68 -35.17
N LEU A 164 25.38 32.56 -36.05
CA LEU A 164 25.88 32.72 -37.42
C LEU A 164 27.23 33.43 -37.50
N ASP A 165 27.72 34.01 -36.39
CA ASP A 165 29.03 34.63 -36.33
C ASP A 165 30.15 33.65 -36.72
N THR A 166 31.16 34.20 -37.39
CA THR A 166 32.30 33.42 -37.90
C THR A 166 33.43 33.48 -36.90
N ILE A 167 33.86 32.32 -36.43
CA ILE A 167 34.87 32.17 -35.38
C ILE A 167 36.05 31.32 -35.85
N THR A 168 37.15 31.43 -35.13
CA THR A 168 38.42 30.77 -35.48
C THR A 168 38.77 29.59 -34.58
N GLY A 169 38.48 29.68 -33.29
CA GLY A 169 38.81 28.70 -32.26
C GLY A 169 37.70 27.70 -31.96
N LYS A 170 38.00 26.74 -31.08
CA LYS A 170 37.11 25.65 -30.70
C LYS A 170 37.34 25.19 -29.25
N ALA A 171 36.58 25.77 -28.33
CA ALA A 171 36.58 25.50 -26.89
C ALA A 171 35.58 24.38 -26.54
N PHE A 172 35.82 23.17 -27.05
CA PHE A 172 34.92 22.03 -26.92
C PHE A 172 34.83 21.52 -25.48
N TYR A 173 35.96 21.27 -24.82
CA TYR A 173 35.96 20.72 -23.46
C TYR A 173 35.38 21.71 -22.45
N SER A 174 35.70 22.99 -22.60
CA SER A 174 35.11 24.10 -21.86
C SER A 174 33.59 24.15 -22.06
N GLY A 175 33.11 23.99 -23.30
CA GLY A 175 31.70 23.98 -23.63
C GLY A 175 30.96 22.85 -22.91
N VAL A 176 31.46 21.62 -23.02
CA VAL A 176 30.82 20.46 -22.38
C VAL A 176 30.84 20.58 -20.85
N TYR A 177 32.00 20.89 -20.26
CA TYR A 177 32.15 20.99 -18.81
C TYR A 177 31.26 22.06 -18.20
N SER A 178 31.30 23.27 -18.78
CA SER A 178 30.55 24.41 -18.25
C SER A 178 29.03 24.19 -18.28
N LYS A 179 28.50 23.50 -19.30
CA LYS A 179 27.07 23.19 -19.40
C LYS A 179 26.63 22.04 -18.52
N LEU A 180 27.50 21.08 -18.25
CA LEU A 180 27.24 20.07 -17.21
C LEU A 180 27.19 20.74 -15.83
N ALA A 181 28.10 21.69 -15.56
CA ALA A 181 28.16 22.42 -14.30
C ALA A 181 26.90 23.27 -14.02
N GLU A 182 26.14 23.72 -15.04
CA GLU A 182 24.89 24.47 -14.84
C GLU A 182 23.78 23.67 -14.14
N PHE A 183 23.87 22.33 -14.12
CA PHE A 183 22.87 21.46 -13.51
C PHE A 183 23.13 21.17 -12.02
N SER A 184 24.35 21.42 -11.52
CA SER A 184 24.71 21.17 -10.12
C SER A 184 24.74 22.48 -9.31
N PRO A 185 24.23 22.51 -8.07
CA PRO A 185 24.42 23.63 -7.14
C PRO A 185 25.83 23.69 -6.55
N ALA A 186 26.65 22.65 -6.71
CA ALA A 186 28.02 22.65 -6.24
C ALA A 186 28.89 23.62 -7.05
N GLN A 187 29.78 24.35 -6.37
CA GLN A 187 30.79 25.15 -7.04
C GLN A 187 31.69 24.20 -7.86
N ALA A 188 31.55 24.24 -9.18
CA ALA A 188 32.27 23.35 -10.07
C ALA A 188 33.79 23.60 -9.95
N GLU A 189 34.55 22.53 -9.67
CA GLU A 189 35.96 22.56 -9.27
C GLU A 189 36.88 23.20 -10.31
N TYR A 190 36.54 23.09 -11.60
CA TYR A 190 37.38 23.53 -12.71
C TYR A 190 36.78 24.72 -13.48
N MET A 191 35.91 25.51 -12.84
CA MET A 191 35.28 26.67 -13.47
C MET A 191 36.28 27.77 -13.88
N ASP A 192 37.39 27.91 -13.15
CA ASP A 192 38.46 28.85 -13.47
C ASP A 192 39.26 28.44 -14.73
N GLU A 193 39.18 27.17 -15.13
CA GLU A 193 39.85 26.61 -16.31
C GLU A 193 38.99 26.72 -17.59
N VAL A 194 37.74 27.18 -17.48
CA VAL A 194 36.81 27.32 -18.60
C VAL A 194 37.21 28.49 -19.50
N LYS A 195 37.50 28.22 -20.76
CA LYS A 195 37.84 29.23 -21.76
C LYS A 195 36.63 30.12 -22.10
N SER A 196 36.51 31.26 -21.41
CA SER A 196 35.46 32.27 -21.59
C SER A 196 35.89 33.63 -21.05
N VAL A 197 35.22 34.71 -21.47
CA VAL A 197 35.50 36.08 -20.99
C VAL A 197 34.52 36.52 -19.89
N ASP A 198 33.23 36.18 -20.01
CA ASP A 198 32.15 36.61 -19.10
C ASP A 198 31.13 35.48 -18.84
N TYR A 199 31.60 34.28 -18.52
CA TYR A 199 30.71 33.15 -18.27
C TYR A 199 30.14 33.14 -16.85
N THR A 200 28.83 32.96 -16.75
CA THR A 200 28.09 32.81 -15.50
C THR A 200 27.06 31.68 -15.67
N PRO A 201 27.10 30.63 -14.83
CA PRO A 201 26.11 29.57 -14.86
C PRO A 201 24.69 30.12 -14.68
N ASN A 202 23.74 29.66 -15.49
CA ASN A 202 22.36 30.11 -15.38
C ASN A 202 21.68 29.47 -14.15
N PRO A 203 21.29 30.26 -13.12
CA PRO A 203 20.73 29.70 -11.88
C PRO A 203 19.36 29.04 -12.09
N LEU A 204 18.65 29.37 -13.18
CA LEU A 204 17.37 28.75 -13.51
C LEU A 204 17.55 27.26 -13.85
N ILE A 205 18.62 26.90 -14.58
CA ILE A 205 18.89 25.51 -14.94
C ILE A 205 19.14 24.69 -13.68
N CYS A 206 20.02 25.15 -12.80
CA CYS A 206 20.29 24.52 -11.51
C CYS A 206 19.03 24.35 -10.65
N SER A 207 18.23 25.42 -10.51
CA SER A 207 16.99 25.37 -9.72
C SER A 207 15.96 24.36 -10.28
N ARG A 208 15.85 24.30 -11.62
CA ARG A 208 14.95 23.37 -12.31
C ARG A 208 15.47 21.94 -12.24
N ALA A 209 16.78 21.76 -12.31
CA ALA A 209 17.43 20.47 -12.20
C ALA A 209 17.21 19.86 -10.82
N ALA A 210 17.34 20.68 -9.76
CA ALA A 210 17.04 20.28 -8.39
C ALA A 210 15.54 20.00 -8.16
N THR A 211 14.65 20.72 -8.87
CA THR A 211 13.19 20.54 -8.74
C THR A 211 12.65 19.37 -9.58
N ASN A 212 13.32 19.01 -10.69
CA ASN A 212 12.86 18.00 -11.63
C ASN A 212 14.03 17.08 -12.03
N PRO A 213 14.59 16.30 -11.08
CA PRO A 213 15.72 15.43 -11.38
C PRO A 213 15.32 14.42 -12.47
N GLY A 214 16.23 14.03 -13.36
CA GLY A 214 15.99 13.03 -14.43
C GLY A 214 15.22 13.51 -15.67
N LYS A 215 14.64 14.71 -15.63
CA LYS A 215 14.04 15.40 -16.79
C LYS A 215 14.97 16.45 -17.41
N ASN A 216 16.25 16.39 -17.02
CA ASN A 216 17.32 17.26 -17.49
C ASN A 216 18.05 16.59 -18.65
N ILE A 217 18.15 17.30 -19.77
CA ILE A 217 18.74 16.81 -21.00
C ILE A 217 19.73 17.84 -21.51
N LEU A 218 20.96 17.40 -21.82
CA LEU A 218 21.99 18.18 -22.48
C LEU A 218 22.15 17.65 -23.91
N MET A 219 21.92 18.50 -24.90
CA MET A 219 22.05 18.17 -26.31
C MET A 219 23.28 18.88 -26.87
N ILE A 220 24.26 18.12 -27.34
CA ILE A 220 25.55 18.65 -27.79
C ILE A 220 25.64 18.43 -29.30
N PHE A 221 25.73 19.52 -30.04
CA PHE A 221 26.10 19.48 -31.46
C PHE A 221 27.60 19.70 -31.55
N ALA A 222 28.28 18.86 -32.33
CA ALA A 222 29.71 18.96 -32.58
C ALA A 222 30.03 18.61 -34.04
N GLU A 223 31.08 19.20 -34.58
CA GLU A 223 31.65 18.80 -35.88
C GLU A 223 33.09 18.32 -35.75
N GLY A 224 33.56 17.49 -36.68
CA GLY A 224 34.87 16.84 -36.58
C GLY A 224 35.98 17.44 -37.44
N SER A 225 35.70 18.45 -38.27
CA SER A 225 36.69 18.97 -39.22
C SER A 225 37.82 19.78 -38.55
N ARG A 226 37.50 20.46 -37.44
CA ARG A 226 38.48 21.18 -36.61
C ARG A 226 38.75 20.46 -35.30
N ARG A 227 40.04 20.31 -35.00
CA ARG A 227 40.50 19.86 -33.68
C ARG A 227 40.18 20.91 -32.61
N PRO A 228 39.81 20.51 -31.38
CA PRO A 228 39.69 21.44 -30.25
C PRO A 228 41.00 22.21 -30.02
N ASP A 229 40.88 23.45 -29.53
CA ASP A 229 42.04 24.23 -29.11
C ASP A 229 42.76 23.56 -27.92
N ASP A 230 43.99 23.98 -27.64
CA ASP A 230 44.67 23.57 -26.40
C ASP A 230 43.92 24.19 -25.20
N GLU A 231 43.12 23.36 -24.53
CA GLU A 231 42.34 23.69 -23.33
C GLU A 231 42.98 23.04 -22.09
N GLU A 232 42.81 23.66 -20.92
CA GLU A 232 43.23 23.07 -19.64
C GLU A 232 42.31 21.92 -19.20
N LEU A 233 41.08 21.90 -19.72
CA LEU A 233 40.07 20.86 -19.53
C LEU A 233 40.26 19.73 -20.54
N ASP A 234 40.06 18.49 -20.09
CA ASP A 234 40.15 17.29 -20.90
C ASP A 234 38.97 16.33 -20.62
N TYR A 235 38.92 15.23 -21.38
CA TYR A 235 37.91 14.18 -21.20
C TYR A 235 37.88 13.61 -19.77
N ILE A 236 39.04 13.43 -19.14
CA ILE A 236 39.13 12.83 -17.81
C ILE A 236 38.41 13.71 -16.80
N LYS A 237 38.72 15.01 -16.75
CA LYS A 237 38.08 15.98 -15.86
C LYS A 237 36.57 16.06 -16.07
N VAL A 238 36.11 16.03 -17.32
CA VAL A 238 34.66 16.03 -17.65
C VAL A 238 34.00 14.74 -17.15
N SER A 239 34.60 13.59 -17.40
CA SER A 239 34.06 12.29 -17.00
C SER A 239 34.04 12.10 -15.48
N ASP A 240 35.09 12.57 -14.79
CA ASP A 240 35.20 12.53 -13.33
C ASP A 240 34.13 13.41 -12.68
N TYR A 241 33.87 14.59 -13.26
CA TYR A 241 32.79 15.47 -12.80
C TYR A 241 31.41 14.81 -12.97
N GLN A 242 31.13 14.21 -14.12
CA GLN A 242 29.88 13.48 -14.35
C GLN A 242 29.71 12.30 -13.38
N SER A 243 30.78 11.55 -13.10
CA SER A 243 30.73 10.43 -12.15
C SER A 243 30.55 10.89 -10.70
N LYS A 244 31.15 12.01 -10.32
CA LYS A 244 31.12 12.54 -8.94
C LYS A 244 29.74 13.12 -8.58
N TYR A 245 29.05 13.72 -9.55
CA TYR A 245 27.76 14.39 -9.35
C TYR A 245 26.60 13.68 -10.07
N ALA A 246 26.70 12.36 -10.25
CA ALA A 246 25.82 11.59 -11.12
C ALA A 246 24.30 11.77 -10.86
N ASP A 247 23.90 12.01 -9.61
CA ASP A 247 22.50 12.19 -9.23
C ASP A 247 21.89 13.52 -9.73
N GLU A 248 22.73 14.52 -10.00
CA GLU A 248 22.34 15.87 -10.42
C GLU A 248 22.57 16.12 -11.92
N MET A 249 23.28 15.20 -12.59
CA MET A 249 23.70 15.37 -13.98
C MET A 249 22.55 15.15 -15.00
N PRO A 250 22.58 15.85 -16.14
CA PRO A 250 21.63 15.64 -17.22
C PRO A 250 21.97 14.38 -18.04
N ARG A 251 20.96 13.82 -18.71
CA ARG A 251 21.19 12.85 -19.79
C ARG A 251 21.77 13.57 -21.01
N VAL A 252 22.89 13.07 -21.53
CA VAL A 252 23.59 13.73 -22.65
C VAL A 252 23.23 13.05 -23.98
N TYR A 253 22.81 13.83 -24.98
CA TYR A 253 22.68 13.37 -26.36
C TYR A 253 23.69 14.12 -27.21
N ALA A 254 24.53 13.38 -27.93
CA ALA A 254 25.58 13.95 -28.76
C ALA A 254 25.26 13.73 -30.24
N PHE A 255 25.21 14.82 -30.99
CA PHE A 255 24.95 14.90 -32.41
C PHE A 255 26.24 15.30 -33.13
N TYR A 256 26.89 14.33 -33.76
CA TYR A 256 28.22 14.55 -34.33
C TYR A 256 28.19 14.55 -35.86
N TYR A 257 28.55 15.67 -36.45
CA TYR A 257 28.61 15.85 -37.90
C TYR A 257 30.02 15.57 -38.43
N THR A 258 30.16 14.57 -39.30
CA THR A 258 31.46 14.01 -39.72
C THR A 258 31.84 14.27 -41.18
N ALA A 259 31.01 14.98 -41.95
CA ALA A 259 31.21 15.11 -43.40
C ALA A 259 32.54 15.78 -43.79
N ASP A 260 32.96 16.78 -43.02
CA ASP A 260 34.13 17.61 -43.30
C ASP A 260 35.40 17.13 -42.56
N GLY A 261 35.31 16.03 -41.81
CA GLY A 261 36.41 15.41 -41.08
C GLY A 261 35.94 14.73 -39.79
N GLU A 262 36.72 13.74 -39.33
CA GLU A 262 36.50 13.05 -38.05
C GLU A 262 37.70 13.26 -37.13
N ASP A 263 37.46 13.92 -35.99
CA ASP A 263 38.42 14.02 -34.90
C ASP A 263 38.16 12.90 -33.88
N THR A 264 39.13 12.01 -33.71
CA THR A 264 39.03 10.86 -32.79
C THR A 264 38.92 11.27 -31.33
N SER A 265 39.44 12.44 -30.94
CA SER A 265 39.36 12.92 -29.56
C SER A 265 37.95 13.42 -29.23
N ILE A 266 37.30 14.11 -30.18
CA ILE A 266 35.89 14.51 -30.05
C ILE A 266 34.99 13.26 -30.03
N ASP A 267 35.19 12.33 -30.96
CA ASP A 267 34.44 11.06 -31.05
C ASP A 267 34.47 10.27 -29.73
N ILE A 268 35.66 9.99 -29.19
CA ILE A 268 35.83 9.29 -27.91
C ILE A 268 35.19 10.05 -26.75
N THR A 269 35.32 11.38 -26.73
CA THR A 269 34.74 12.21 -25.67
C THR A 269 33.21 12.15 -25.72
N LEU A 270 32.60 12.31 -26.90
CA LEU A 270 31.15 12.26 -27.08
C LEU A 270 30.56 10.89 -26.73
N ASP A 271 31.20 9.79 -27.14
CA ASP A 271 30.75 8.45 -26.73
C ASP A 271 30.89 8.25 -25.20
N GLY A 272 32.00 8.72 -24.62
CA GLY A 272 32.25 8.62 -23.18
C GLY A 272 31.25 9.40 -22.32
N ILE A 273 30.96 10.66 -22.66
CA ILE A 273 30.05 11.53 -21.88
C ILE A 273 28.57 11.15 -22.03
N THR A 274 28.20 10.46 -23.11
CA THR A 274 26.84 9.92 -23.29
C THR A 274 26.64 8.60 -22.55
N GLN A 275 27.74 7.94 -22.15
CA GLN A 275 27.73 6.69 -21.39
C GLN A 275 28.62 6.80 -20.14
N PRO A 276 28.31 7.74 -19.22
CA PRO A 276 29.16 7.99 -18.07
C PRO A 276 29.24 6.75 -17.18
N LYS A 277 30.42 6.54 -16.61
CA LYS A 277 30.74 5.35 -15.80
C LYS A 277 30.96 5.76 -14.35
N ASP A 278 30.52 4.90 -13.44
CA ASP A 278 30.75 5.08 -12.00
C ASP A 278 32.21 4.76 -11.62
N SER A 279 32.54 4.96 -10.34
CA SER A 279 33.86 4.63 -9.77
C SER A 279 34.24 3.15 -9.87
N THR A 280 33.30 2.27 -10.23
CA THR A 280 33.51 0.83 -10.51
C THR A 280 33.58 0.51 -12.01
N ASN A 281 33.63 1.53 -12.86
CA ASN A 281 33.70 1.45 -14.33
C ASN A 281 32.44 0.82 -14.97
N ARG A 282 31.28 0.91 -14.32
CA ARG A 282 29.98 0.49 -14.86
C ARG A 282 29.19 1.68 -15.36
N ILE A 283 28.49 1.53 -16.49
CA ILE A 283 27.64 2.59 -17.04
C ILE A 283 26.52 2.90 -16.04
N ILE A 284 26.32 4.18 -15.76
CA ILE A 284 25.26 4.67 -14.88
C ILE A 284 23.93 4.66 -15.66
N PRO A 285 22.96 3.79 -15.33
CA PRO A 285 21.78 3.58 -16.18
C PRO A 285 20.88 4.82 -16.31
N SER A 286 20.81 5.65 -15.28
CA SER A 286 19.99 6.88 -15.24
C SER A 286 20.50 7.98 -16.18
N LEU A 287 21.81 8.02 -16.43
CA LEU A 287 22.47 9.03 -17.26
C LEU A 287 22.72 8.55 -18.70
N ARG A 288 22.31 7.32 -19.03
CA ARG A 288 22.55 6.74 -20.35
C ARG A 288 21.87 7.55 -21.45
N GLY A 289 22.71 8.15 -22.29
CA GLY A 289 22.36 8.93 -23.46
C GLY A 289 22.51 8.16 -24.76
N ARG A 290 22.59 8.91 -25.87
CA ARG A 290 22.91 8.37 -27.20
C ARG A 290 23.97 9.23 -27.88
N TYR A 291 24.96 8.55 -28.42
CA TYR A 291 25.91 9.11 -29.37
C TYR A 291 25.44 8.83 -30.79
N LEU A 292 25.24 9.88 -31.58
CA LEU A 292 24.56 9.85 -32.88
C LEU A 292 25.44 10.54 -33.95
N PRO A 293 26.46 9.84 -34.48
CA PRO A 293 27.32 10.37 -35.54
C PRO A 293 26.68 10.23 -36.93
N SER A 294 26.86 11.22 -37.80
CA SER A 294 26.49 11.11 -39.20
C SER A 294 27.29 12.02 -40.13
N ALA A 295 27.57 11.52 -41.33
CA ALA A 295 28.15 12.31 -42.42
C ALA A 295 27.12 13.17 -43.17
N SER A 296 25.83 13.06 -42.84
CA SER A 296 24.77 13.90 -43.44
C SER A 296 24.10 14.74 -42.37
N MET A 297 24.06 16.07 -42.57
CA MET A 297 23.38 16.99 -41.65
C MET A 297 21.89 16.66 -41.53
N GLU A 298 21.25 16.21 -42.62
CA GLU A 298 19.85 15.76 -42.60
C GLU A 298 19.64 14.60 -41.63
N ASN A 299 20.56 13.63 -41.59
CA ASN A 299 20.50 12.52 -40.66
C ASN A 299 20.76 12.96 -39.20
N VAL A 300 21.69 13.89 -38.99
CA VAL A 300 21.93 14.49 -37.66
C VAL A 300 20.65 15.16 -37.14
N LEU A 301 20.01 15.96 -37.99
CA LEU A 301 18.75 16.65 -37.65
C LEU A 301 17.60 15.67 -37.45
N SER A 302 17.47 14.63 -38.28
CA SER A 302 16.45 13.59 -38.06
C SER A 302 16.64 12.86 -36.72
N SER A 303 17.89 12.67 -36.30
CA SER A 303 18.22 12.06 -35.01
C SER A 303 17.89 13.00 -33.85
N PHE A 304 18.12 14.30 -34.04
CA PHE A 304 17.73 15.34 -33.09
C PHE A 304 16.20 15.42 -32.92
N GLU A 305 15.47 15.44 -34.03
CA GLU A 305 14.01 15.39 -34.05
C GLU A 305 13.49 14.12 -33.36
N GLN A 306 14.10 12.96 -33.60
CA GLN A 306 13.71 11.72 -32.93
C GLN A 306 13.86 11.78 -31.40
N VAL A 307 14.95 12.37 -30.90
CA VAL A 307 15.15 12.54 -29.43
C VAL A 307 14.09 13.47 -28.83
N ILE A 308 13.70 14.51 -29.57
CA ILE A 308 12.60 15.40 -29.17
C ILE A 308 11.27 14.65 -29.20
N GLU A 309 10.99 13.92 -30.28
CA GLU A 309 9.76 13.15 -30.44
C GLU A 309 9.57 12.13 -29.31
N ASP A 310 10.63 11.41 -28.93
CA ASP A 310 10.62 10.47 -27.80
C ASP A 310 10.12 11.11 -26.48
N ALA A 311 10.33 12.42 -26.31
CA ALA A 311 9.89 13.18 -25.13
C ALA A 311 8.50 13.87 -25.28
N THR A 312 7.83 13.71 -26.43
CA THR A 312 6.58 14.41 -26.75
C THR A 312 5.32 13.52 -26.71
N TYR A 313 4.17 14.13 -26.41
CA TYR A 313 2.83 13.56 -26.59
C TYR A 313 2.11 14.22 -27.77
N ASP A 314 1.54 13.43 -28.68
CA ASP A 314 0.87 13.96 -29.88
C ASP A 314 -0.61 14.28 -29.64
N TYR A 315 -1.29 13.50 -28.81
CA TYR A 315 -2.73 13.63 -28.57
C TYR A 315 -3.09 13.53 -27.08
N GLU A 316 -4.09 14.32 -26.68
CA GLU A 316 -4.76 14.27 -25.39
C GLU A 316 -6.21 13.86 -25.60
N LEU A 317 -6.63 12.76 -24.98
CA LEU A 317 -8.04 12.40 -24.85
C LEU A 317 -8.53 12.80 -23.47
N THR A 318 -9.60 13.59 -23.41
CA THR A 318 -10.26 13.96 -22.16
C THR A 318 -11.68 13.43 -22.15
N TYR A 319 -12.10 12.84 -21.04
CA TYR A 319 -13.49 12.46 -20.81
C TYR A 319 -13.87 12.64 -19.33
N ILE A 320 -15.17 12.73 -19.07
CA ILE A 320 -15.72 12.82 -17.71
C ILE A 320 -16.13 11.43 -17.27
N ALA A 321 -15.68 11.02 -16.09
CA ALA A 321 -16.08 9.77 -15.47
C ALA A 321 -17.61 9.67 -15.36
N ASN A 322 -18.17 8.51 -15.72
CA ASN A 322 -19.61 8.28 -15.63
C ASN A 322 -20.13 8.56 -14.20
N PRO A 323 -21.26 9.27 -14.02
CA PRO A 323 -21.83 9.60 -12.70
C PRO A 323 -22.02 8.41 -11.74
N ASN A 324 -22.15 7.19 -12.28
CA ASN A 324 -22.33 5.97 -11.48
C ASN A 324 -21.06 5.11 -11.35
N LYS A 325 -19.96 5.50 -12.02
CA LYS A 325 -18.68 4.82 -11.96
C LYS A 325 -17.78 5.47 -10.90
N ILE A 326 -17.15 4.61 -10.12
CA ILE A 326 -16.11 4.93 -9.15
C ILE A 326 -14.94 3.98 -9.47
N TYR A 327 -13.72 4.52 -9.38
CA TYR A 327 -12.46 3.89 -9.70
C TYR A 327 -11.70 3.55 -8.42
N SER A 328 -11.39 2.28 -8.23
CA SER A 328 -10.67 1.73 -7.07
C SER A 328 -9.41 0.93 -7.44
N GLY A 329 -8.82 1.18 -8.62
CA GLY A 329 -7.57 0.54 -9.03
C GLY A 329 -7.40 0.43 -10.54
N ASN A 330 -6.96 -0.74 -11.02
CA ASN A 330 -6.61 -0.93 -12.44
C ASN A 330 -7.82 -0.85 -13.35
N VAL A 331 -7.68 -0.03 -14.40
CA VAL A 331 -8.60 0.21 -15.50
C VAL A 331 -7.92 -0.23 -16.78
N ASN A 332 -8.64 -0.99 -17.61
CA ASN A 332 -8.15 -1.41 -18.91
C ASN A 332 -8.70 -0.51 -20.00
N TYR A 333 -7.81 0.17 -20.71
CA TYR A 333 -8.14 0.95 -21.88
C TYR A 333 -7.83 0.18 -23.14
N SER A 334 -8.70 0.32 -24.12
CA SER A 334 -8.43 -0.16 -25.47
C SER A 334 -8.97 0.81 -26.50
N ALA A 335 -8.27 0.88 -27.63
CA ALA A 335 -8.66 1.70 -28.77
C ALA A 335 -8.92 0.82 -29.99
N LYS A 336 -9.95 1.18 -30.75
CA LYS A 336 -10.17 0.67 -32.09
C LYS A 336 -10.06 1.79 -33.11
N TRP A 337 -9.47 1.47 -34.26
CA TRP A 337 -9.47 2.30 -35.44
C TRP A 337 -10.37 1.64 -36.48
N GLY A 338 -11.55 2.19 -36.71
CA GLY A 338 -12.62 1.55 -37.47
C GLY A 338 -13.03 0.22 -36.83
N ARG A 339 -12.68 -0.90 -37.47
CA ARG A 339 -13.00 -2.26 -36.99
C ARG A 339 -11.85 -2.97 -36.28
N ASN A 340 -10.63 -2.44 -36.38
CA ASN A 340 -9.43 -3.09 -35.88
C ASN A 340 -9.08 -2.59 -34.48
N MET A 341 -8.66 -3.49 -33.60
CA MET A 341 -8.10 -3.12 -32.30
C MET A 341 -6.65 -2.68 -32.51
N VAL A 342 -6.34 -1.44 -32.12
CA VAL A 342 -5.07 -0.79 -32.45
C VAL A 342 -4.24 -0.45 -31.21
N GLY A 343 -4.80 -0.53 -30.01
CA GLY A 343 -4.01 -0.33 -28.80
C GLY A 343 -4.73 -0.79 -27.55
N ASP A 344 -3.96 -1.20 -26.55
CA ASP A 344 -4.40 -1.57 -25.23
C ASP A 344 -3.41 -1.06 -24.17
N ALA A 345 -3.94 -0.65 -23.01
CA ALA A 345 -3.12 -0.25 -21.88
C ALA A 345 -3.87 -0.46 -20.57
N THR A 346 -3.14 -0.79 -19.51
CA THR A 346 -3.67 -0.87 -18.16
C THR A 346 -3.07 0.23 -17.31
N PHE A 347 -3.94 0.99 -16.66
CA PHE A 347 -3.58 2.13 -15.84
C PHE A 347 -4.26 2.04 -14.49
N THR A 348 -3.63 2.53 -13.42
CA THR A 348 -4.25 2.59 -12.10
C THR A 348 -4.93 3.95 -11.91
N ILE A 349 -6.22 3.94 -11.53
CA ILE A 349 -6.99 5.14 -11.20
C ILE A 349 -7.70 4.87 -9.87
N GLY A 350 -7.44 5.75 -8.90
CA GLY A 350 -7.91 5.54 -7.54
C GLY A 350 -7.27 4.32 -6.88
N SER A 351 -7.64 4.10 -5.62
CA SER A 351 -7.30 2.88 -4.89
C SER A 351 -8.51 2.39 -4.08
N ALA A 352 -8.47 1.14 -3.62
CA ALA A 352 -9.54 0.63 -2.75
C ALA A 352 -9.65 1.45 -1.46
N GLU A 353 -8.52 1.96 -0.95
CA GLU A 353 -8.46 2.81 0.23
C GLU A 353 -9.01 4.21 -0.05
N ARG A 354 -8.66 4.79 -1.20
CA ARG A 354 -9.14 6.10 -1.63
C ARG A 354 -9.67 6.06 -3.07
N PRO A 355 -10.95 5.70 -3.24
CA PRO A 355 -11.56 5.63 -4.55
C PRO A 355 -11.76 7.03 -5.13
N TRP A 356 -11.80 7.13 -6.46
CA TRP A 356 -11.96 8.37 -7.23
C TRP A 356 -13.13 8.22 -8.22
N PRO A 357 -13.92 9.24 -8.57
CA PRO A 357 -13.83 10.65 -8.15
C PRO A 357 -14.51 10.96 -6.82
N GLU A 358 -14.06 12.04 -6.18
CA GLU A 358 -14.67 12.60 -4.98
C GLU A 358 -15.80 13.55 -5.40
N ARG A 359 -17.04 13.06 -5.38
CA ARG A 359 -18.24 13.84 -5.75
C ARG A 359 -18.90 14.47 -4.53
N GLU A 360 -19.48 15.64 -4.72
CA GLU A 360 -20.28 16.30 -3.69
C GLU A 360 -21.52 15.44 -3.39
N GLN A 361 -21.64 15.02 -2.14
CA GLN A 361 -22.74 14.19 -1.67
C GLN A 361 -23.84 15.06 -1.07
N SER A 362 -25.10 14.77 -1.42
CA SER A 362 -26.25 15.35 -0.73
C SER A 362 -26.28 14.98 0.76
N SER A 363 -26.84 15.85 1.62
CA SER A 363 -26.99 15.52 3.04
C SER A 363 -27.84 14.25 3.27
N THR A 364 -28.77 13.95 2.36
CA THR A 364 -29.56 12.71 2.38
C THR A 364 -28.75 11.47 2.05
N SER A 365 -27.81 11.53 1.09
CA SER A 365 -26.96 10.39 0.76
C SER A 365 -25.98 10.06 1.88
N ILE A 366 -25.45 11.07 2.56
CA ILE A 366 -24.60 10.90 3.75
C ILE A 366 -25.37 10.16 4.87
N LEU A 367 -26.62 10.54 5.11
CA LEU A 367 -27.45 9.90 6.13
C LEU A 367 -27.74 8.43 5.78
N VAL A 368 -28.07 8.15 4.52
CA VAL A 368 -28.27 6.78 4.03
C VAL A 368 -26.99 5.96 4.17
N GLU A 369 -25.83 6.52 3.83
CA GLU A 369 -24.52 5.89 3.98
C GLU A 369 -24.26 5.48 5.44
N PHE A 370 -24.51 6.37 6.41
CA PHE A 370 -24.38 6.03 7.83
C PHE A 370 -25.39 4.98 8.32
N LEU A 371 -26.65 5.02 7.84
CA LEU A 371 -27.64 4.00 8.17
C LEU A 371 -27.26 2.63 7.63
N VAL A 372 -26.76 2.58 6.39
CA VAL A 372 -26.22 1.34 5.80
C VAL A 372 -25.00 0.88 6.57
N ALA A 373 -24.12 1.79 7.01
CA ALA A 373 -22.97 1.43 7.83
C ALA A 373 -23.36 0.78 9.17
N ILE A 374 -24.38 1.31 9.83
CA ILE A 374 -24.94 0.70 11.05
C ILE A 374 -25.54 -0.67 10.75
N LEU A 375 -26.30 -0.82 9.66
CA LEU A 375 -26.87 -2.10 9.25
C LEU A 375 -25.77 -3.13 8.97
N VAL A 376 -24.73 -2.76 8.24
CA VAL A 376 -23.56 -3.60 7.96
C VAL A 376 -22.86 -4.01 9.25
N ALA A 377 -22.70 -3.10 10.22
CA ALA A 377 -22.12 -3.43 11.52
C ALA A 377 -22.97 -4.45 12.31
N VAL A 378 -24.30 -4.33 12.26
CA VAL A 378 -25.22 -5.29 12.88
C VAL A 378 -25.14 -6.66 12.19
N LEU A 379 -25.09 -6.69 10.86
CA LEU A 379 -24.94 -7.91 10.08
C LEU A 379 -23.59 -8.58 10.31
N ALA A 380 -22.51 -7.81 10.37
CA ALA A 380 -21.17 -8.30 10.69
C ALA A 380 -21.13 -8.89 12.11
N PHE A 381 -21.79 -8.25 13.08
CA PHE A 381 -21.93 -8.83 14.41
C PHE A 381 -22.69 -10.16 14.38
N ALA A 382 -23.83 -10.22 13.69
CA ALA A 382 -24.60 -11.46 13.54
C ALA A 382 -23.75 -12.56 12.89
N PHE A 383 -22.94 -12.23 11.88
CA PHE A 383 -22.01 -13.13 11.22
C PHE A 383 -20.95 -13.68 12.20
N PHE A 384 -20.23 -12.81 12.92
CA PHE A 384 -19.24 -13.25 13.91
C PHE A 384 -19.87 -14.05 15.05
N PHE A 385 -21.08 -13.66 15.47
CA PHE A 385 -21.84 -14.37 16.49
C PHE A 385 -22.17 -15.80 16.05
N ILE A 386 -22.67 -15.98 14.83
CA ILE A 386 -22.94 -17.29 14.23
C ILE A 386 -21.65 -18.12 14.15
N ILE A 387 -20.54 -17.51 13.69
CA ILE A 387 -19.26 -18.21 13.61
C ILE A 387 -18.83 -18.72 14.98
N MET A 388 -18.78 -17.84 15.98
CA MET A 388 -18.24 -18.18 17.30
C MET A 388 -19.14 -19.11 18.11
N LYS A 389 -20.46 -18.94 18.04
CA LYS A 389 -21.41 -19.67 18.90
C LYS A 389 -22.06 -20.87 18.22
N VAL A 390 -22.06 -20.93 16.88
CA VAL A 390 -22.66 -22.04 16.13
C VAL A 390 -21.60 -22.81 15.33
N ILE A 391 -20.92 -22.16 14.38
CA ILE A 391 -20.06 -22.86 13.41
C ILE A 391 -18.84 -23.48 14.09
N VAL A 392 -18.06 -22.72 14.86
CA VAL A 392 -16.84 -23.22 15.52
C VAL A 392 -17.16 -24.36 16.50
N PRO A 393 -18.15 -24.24 17.41
CA PRO A 393 -18.54 -25.36 18.28
C PRO A 393 -19.07 -26.56 17.49
N TYR A 394 -19.81 -26.35 16.40
CA TYR A 394 -20.31 -27.42 15.54
C TYR A 394 -19.21 -28.20 14.82
N ILE A 395 -18.22 -27.50 14.24
CA ILE A 395 -17.04 -28.13 13.61
C ILE A 395 -16.27 -28.95 14.66
N ARG A 396 -16.07 -28.39 15.87
CA ARG A 396 -15.43 -29.10 16.98
C ARG A 396 -16.24 -30.32 17.42
N PHE A 397 -17.56 -30.22 17.46
CA PHE A 397 -18.47 -31.33 17.75
C PHE A 397 -18.34 -32.46 16.72
N MET A 398 -18.37 -32.13 15.43
CA MET A 398 -18.24 -33.11 14.35
C MET A 398 -16.86 -33.77 14.33
N THR A 399 -15.80 -32.99 14.57
CA THR A 399 -14.42 -33.51 14.67
C THR A 399 -14.29 -34.45 15.86
N PHE A 400 -14.90 -34.12 17.00
CA PHE A 400 -14.91 -34.98 18.19
C PHE A 400 -15.64 -36.29 17.90
N LYS A 401 -16.85 -36.20 17.32
CA LYS A 401 -17.66 -37.37 16.96
C LYS A 401 -16.89 -38.30 16.04
N SER A 402 -16.27 -37.78 14.99
CA SER A 402 -15.49 -38.59 14.05
C SER A 402 -14.29 -39.29 14.68
N LYS A 403 -13.62 -38.67 15.65
CA LYS A 403 -12.39 -39.22 16.25
C LYS A 403 -12.65 -40.16 17.44
N TYR A 404 -13.68 -39.91 18.23
CA TYR A 404 -13.85 -40.53 19.55
C TYR A 404 -15.11 -41.37 19.70
N TYR A 405 -16.06 -41.31 18.76
CA TYR A 405 -17.23 -42.18 18.79
C TYR A 405 -16.89 -43.42 17.99
N LYS A 406 -16.63 -44.53 18.69
CA LYS A 406 -16.25 -45.80 18.07
C LYS A 406 -17.28 -46.87 18.42
N ARG A 407 -17.42 -47.86 17.55
CA ARG A 407 -18.14 -49.09 17.90
C ARG A 407 -17.24 -49.91 18.82
N TYR A 408 -17.79 -50.38 19.93
CA TYR A 408 -17.04 -51.20 20.87
C TYR A 408 -16.78 -52.58 20.27
N GLU A 409 -15.50 -52.93 20.18
CA GLU A 409 -15.02 -54.27 19.85
C GLU A 409 -14.30 -54.83 21.08
N PRO A 410 -14.61 -56.05 21.52
CA PRO A 410 -13.96 -56.65 22.67
C PRO A 410 -12.49 -56.99 22.35
N GLU A 411 -11.58 -56.51 23.20
CA GLU A 411 -10.14 -56.84 23.12
C GLU A 411 -9.90 -58.28 23.62
N GLU A 412 -9.09 -59.07 22.91
CA GLU A 412 -8.69 -60.41 23.37
C GLU A 412 -7.90 -60.28 24.70
N ASN A 413 -8.33 -61.02 25.73
CA ASN A 413 -7.73 -61.08 27.08
C ASN A 413 -7.98 -59.89 28.05
N VAL A 414 -8.98 -59.03 27.82
CA VAL A 414 -9.37 -57.99 28.79
C VAL A 414 -10.78 -58.27 29.35
N GLN A 415 -10.98 -58.17 30.68
CA GLN A 415 -12.32 -58.21 31.26
C GLN A 415 -13.22 -57.15 30.61
N ARG A 416 -14.47 -57.49 30.31
CA ARG A 416 -15.42 -56.59 29.63
C ARG A 416 -15.45 -55.23 30.33
N ARG A 417 -15.14 -54.18 29.58
CA ARG A 417 -15.08 -52.83 30.16
C ARG A 417 -16.49 -52.36 30.51
N ILE A 418 -16.61 -51.67 31.65
CA ILE A 418 -17.87 -51.13 32.15
C ILE A 418 -18.02 -49.64 31.78
N CYS A 419 -19.25 -49.19 31.58
CA CYS A 419 -19.55 -47.78 31.43
C CYS A 419 -19.41 -47.05 32.77
N HIS A 420 -18.57 -46.02 32.85
CA HIS A 420 -18.29 -45.33 34.13
C HIS A 420 -19.48 -44.55 34.71
N TYR A 421 -20.50 -44.25 33.91
CA TYR A 421 -21.74 -43.58 34.33
C TYR A 421 -22.81 -44.55 34.85
N CYS A 422 -23.37 -45.40 33.98
CA CYS A 422 -24.42 -46.35 34.37
C CYS A 422 -23.92 -47.66 35.03
N LYS A 423 -22.60 -47.87 35.11
CA LYS A 423 -21.95 -49.08 35.66
C LYS A 423 -22.33 -50.40 34.98
N GLN A 424 -22.97 -50.37 33.81
CA GLN A 424 -23.31 -51.54 33.00
C GLN A 424 -22.14 -51.95 32.09
N GLU A 425 -22.05 -53.25 31.77
CA GLU A 425 -21.09 -53.78 30.79
C GLU A 425 -21.33 -53.22 29.38
N LEU A 426 -20.25 -52.83 28.68
CA LEU A 426 -20.30 -52.41 27.28
C LEU A 426 -20.52 -53.65 26.38
N ARG A 427 -21.56 -53.64 25.54
CA ARG A 427 -21.85 -54.75 24.61
C ARG A 427 -21.19 -54.54 23.24
N PRO A 428 -20.74 -55.62 22.56
CA PRO A 428 -20.17 -55.52 21.23
C PRO A 428 -21.10 -54.80 20.25
N GLY A 429 -20.55 -53.88 19.46
CA GLY A 429 -21.30 -53.09 18.47
C GLY A 429 -21.97 -51.82 18.99
N GLN A 430 -22.00 -51.58 20.31
CA GLN A 430 -22.51 -50.32 20.88
C GLN A 430 -21.55 -49.16 20.62
N ILE A 431 -22.10 -47.96 20.41
CA ILE A 431 -21.29 -46.75 20.21
C ILE A 431 -20.83 -46.22 21.58
N ILE A 432 -19.52 -46.15 21.75
CA ILE A 432 -18.86 -45.69 22.96
C ILE A 432 -18.00 -44.46 22.69
N VAL A 433 -17.81 -43.64 23.72
CA VAL A 433 -16.93 -42.46 23.69
C VAL A 433 -15.60 -42.82 24.35
N THR A 434 -14.50 -42.78 23.58
CA THR A 434 -13.18 -43.29 24.03
C THR A 434 -12.13 -42.20 24.24
N LYS A 435 -12.52 -40.94 24.48
CA LYS A 435 -11.57 -39.82 24.54
C LYS A 435 -10.73 -39.78 25.84
N CYS A 436 -11.29 -40.25 26.94
CA CYS A 436 -10.60 -40.38 28.22
C CYS A 436 -10.62 -41.84 28.68
N ASN A 437 -9.81 -42.18 29.69
CA ASN A 437 -9.75 -43.54 30.23
C ASN A 437 -11.09 -44.06 30.77
N HIS A 438 -12.04 -43.17 31.08
CA HIS A 438 -13.40 -43.51 31.48
C HIS A 438 -14.29 -43.62 30.25
N TRP A 439 -14.62 -44.85 29.86
CA TRP A 439 -15.44 -45.12 28.69
C TRP A 439 -16.92 -45.01 29.06
N MET A 440 -17.71 -44.47 28.13
CA MET A 440 -19.14 -44.24 28.33
C MET A 440 -19.93 -44.62 27.09
N HIS A 441 -21.14 -45.13 27.28
CA HIS A 441 -22.12 -45.23 26.19
C HIS A 441 -22.41 -43.84 25.62
N LYS A 442 -22.67 -43.76 24.31
CA LYS A 442 -23.09 -42.51 23.66
C LYS A 442 -24.25 -41.82 24.41
N HIS A 443 -25.29 -42.57 24.77
CA HIS A 443 -26.46 -42.01 25.44
C HIS A 443 -26.11 -41.44 26.82
N CYS A 444 -25.34 -42.19 27.63
CA CYS A 444 -24.87 -41.70 28.94
C CYS A 444 -23.93 -40.49 28.83
N TRP A 445 -23.20 -40.35 27.72
CA TRP A 445 -22.36 -39.17 27.45
C TRP A 445 -23.20 -37.92 27.13
N GLU A 446 -24.28 -38.09 26.37
CA GLU A 446 -25.23 -37.02 26.05
C GLU A 446 -26.02 -36.59 27.30
N GLU A 447 -26.48 -37.55 28.12
CA GLU A 447 -27.18 -37.29 29.39
C GLU A 447 -26.29 -36.60 30.43
N ASN A 448 -25.00 -36.96 30.49
CA ASN A 448 -24.04 -36.33 31.39
C ASN A 448 -23.52 -34.96 30.89
N GLY A 449 -24.24 -34.34 29.94
CA GLY A 449 -23.92 -33.00 29.44
C GLY A 449 -22.60 -32.93 28.67
N TYR A 450 -22.24 -33.99 27.92
CA TYR A 450 -21.04 -34.06 27.09
C TYR A 450 -19.71 -33.97 27.87
N LYS A 451 -19.72 -34.45 29.13
CA LYS A 451 -18.59 -34.43 30.06
C LYS A 451 -18.26 -35.84 30.56
N CYS A 452 -17.02 -36.03 31.01
CA CYS A 452 -16.57 -37.23 31.69
C CYS A 452 -17.36 -37.46 32.99
N ALA A 453 -17.82 -38.68 33.24
CA ALA A 453 -18.58 -39.02 34.44
C ALA A 453 -17.78 -38.93 35.75
N GLU A 454 -16.47 -39.19 35.71
CA GLU A 454 -15.65 -39.33 36.91
C GLU A 454 -15.02 -38.01 37.36
N PHE A 455 -14.56 -37.21 36.40
CA PHE A 455 -13.88 -35.94 36.67
C PHE A 455 -14.66 -34.72 36.15
N GLY A 456 -15.82 -34.89 35.51
CA GLY A 456 -16.64 -33.78 35.03
C GLY A 456 -15.86 -32.81 34.13
N GLN A 457 -15.88 -31.52 34.50
CA GLN A 457 -15.10 -30.44 33.86
C GLN A 457 -13.60 -30.49 34.17
N ASN A 458 -13.17 -31.25 35.19
CA ASN A 458 -11.76 -31.35 35.58
C ASN A 458 -10.99 -32.34 34.69
N CYS A 459 -11.68 -33.05 33.79
CA CYS A 459 -11.04 -33.96 32.84
C CYS A 459 -10.43 -33.17 31.67
N LYS A 460 -9.10 -33.06 31.62
CA LYS A 460 -8.37 -32.37 30.52
C LYS A 460 -8.74 -32.90 29.12
N THR A 461 -9.10 -34.18 29.02
CA THR A 461 -9.43 -34.84 27.75
C THR A 461 -10.93 -35.07 27.57
N GLY A 462 -11.68 -35.38 28.63
CA GLY A 462 -13.08 -35.80 28.58
C GLY A 462 -14.13 -34.68 28.56
N ILE A 463 -13.97 -33.68 27.70
CA ILE A 463 -14.99 -32.64 27.45
C ILE A 463 -15.24 -32.52 25.95
N GLN A 464 -16.52 -32.52 25.56
CA GLN A 464 -16.96 -32.25 24.19
C GLN A 464 -17.67 -30.90 24.14
N ASN A 465 -17.16 -29.99 23.30
CA ASN A 465 -17.86 -28.76 22.98
C ASN A 465 -19.07 -29.09 22.12
N HIS A 466 -20.22 -28.50 22.45
CA HIS A 466 -21.47 -28.66 21.72
C HIS A 466 -22.21 -27.32 21.65
N VAL A 467 -23.18 -27.23 20.75
CA VAL A 467 -24.04 -26.04 20.61
C VAL A 467 -25.25 -26.22 21.51
N GLU A 468 -25.35 -25.41 22.55
CA GLU A 468 -26.54 -25.34 23.41
C GLU A 468 -27.57 -24.41 22.76
N TRP A 469 -28.45 -24.97 21.92
CA TRP A 469 -29.44 -24.20 21.15
C TRP A 469 -30.37 -23.35 22.02
N ALA A 470 -30.69 -23.81 23.23
CA ALA A 470 -31.57 -23.10 24.17
C ALA A 470 -30.92 -21.82 24.77
N ASP A 471 -29.59 -21.73 24.75
CA ASP A 471 -28.84 -20.69 25.45
C ASP A 471 -28.21 -19.67 24.47
N LEU A 472 -28.35 -19.87 23.16
CA LEU A 472 -27.75 -19.02 22.12
C LEU A 472 -28.12 -17.53 22.31
N PHE A 473 -29.40 -17.18 22.50
CA PHE A 473 -29.84 -15.78 22.57
C PHE A 473 -30.00 -15.24 24.00
N ARG A 474 -29.40 -15.89 25.00
CA ARG A 474 -29.39 -15.37 26.37
C ARG A 474 -28.44 -14.17 26.50
N TRP A 475 -28.76 -13.25 27.41
CA TRP A 475 -27.92 -12.09 27.71
C TRP A 475 -26.51 -12.45 28.15
N SER A 476 -26.33 -13.59 28.82
CA SER A 476 -25.01 -14.15 29.16
C SER A 476 -24.17 -14.41 27.91
N THR A 477 -24.77 -15.08 26.92
CA THR A 477 -24.11 -15.47 25.66
C THR A 477 -23.73 -14.26 24.81
N LEU A 478 -24.57 -13.21 24.80
CA LEU A 478 -24.24 -11.93 24.17
C LEU A 478 -23.11 -11.20 24.92
N LYS A 479 -23.10 -11.27 26.26
CA LYS A 479 -22.03 -10.71 27.08
C LYS A 479 -20.71 -11.42 26.84
N ASP A 480 -20.70 -12.71 26.52
CA ASP A 480 -19.49 -13.42 26.08
C ASP A 480 -18.94 -12.82 24.79
N CYS A 481 -19.79 -12.42 23.84
CA CYS A 481 -19.36 -11.81 22.57
C CYS A 481 -19.01 -10.32 22.70
N SER A 482 -19.03 -9.75 23.90
CA SER A 482 -18.86 -8.31 24.08
C SER A 482 -17.51 -7.77 23.60
N GLN A 483 -16.45 -8.60 23.44
CA GLN A 483 -15.16 -8.13 22.90
C GLN A 483 -15.25 -7.94 21.38
N THR A 484 -15.94 -8.85 20.69
CA THR A 484 -16.25 -8.74 19.28
C THR A 484 -17.13 -7.54 18.98
N ILE A 485 -18.18 -7.30 19.78
CA ILE A 485 -19.03 -6.09 19.66
C ILE A 485 -18.18 -4.83 19.78
N ALA A 486 -17.30 -4.80 20.78
CA ALA A 486 -16.42 -3.66 21.01
C ALA A 486 -15.43 -3.45 19.86
N GLY A 487 -14.89 -4.52 19.29
CA GLY A 487 -14.01 -4.46 18.11
C GLY A 487 -14.73 -3.96 16.84
N ILE A 488 -15.95 -4.42 16.58
CA ILE A 488 -16.80 -3.93 15.48
C ILE A 488 -17.11 -2.45 15.65
N LEU A 489 -17.45 -2.03 16.88
CA LEU A 489 -17.74 -0.62 17.18
C LEU A 489 -16.49 0.26 17.02
N ALA A 490 -15.32 -0.23 17.42
CA ALA A 490 -14.05 0.46 17.18
C ALA A 490 -13.78 0.64 15.68
N GLY A 491 -13.96 -0.42 14.89
CA GLY A 491 -13.82 -0.35 13.42
C GLY A 491 -14.81 0.63 12.78
N LEU A 492 -16.08 0.60 13.19
CA LEU A 492 -17.09 1.53 12.70
C LEU A 492 -16.73 2.99 13.03
N ILE A 493 -16.31 3.29 14.27
CA ILE A 493 -15.92 4.65 14.66
C ILE A 493 -14.68 5.10 13.88
N SER A 494 -13.67 4.22 13.73
CA SER A 494 -12.50 4.50 12.90
C SER A 494 -12.90 4.85 11.47
N TRP A 495 -13.85 4.12 10.87
CA TRP A 495 -14.30 4.37 9.50
C TRP A 495 -15.08 5.68 9.38
N VAL A 496 -15.99 5.97 10.32
CA VAL A 496 -16.74 7.25 10.34
C VAL A 496 -15.79 8.45 10.33
N ILE A 497 -14.71 8.39 11.11
CA ILE A 497 -13.72 9.47 11.16
C ILE A 497 -12.86 9.48 9.90
N TYR A 498 -12.52 8.31 9.36
CA TYR A 498 -11.78 8.20 8.09
C TYR A 498 -12.54 8.87 6.93
N GLU A 499 -13.85 8.64 6.84
CA GLU A 499 -14.72 9.30 5.88
C GLU A 499 -14.82 10.81 6.13
N ALA A 500 -15.06 11.22 7.38
CA ALA A 500 -15.20 12.63 7.72
C ALA A 500 -13.92 13.45 7.47
N CYS A 501 -12.74 12.82 7.53
CA CYS A 501 -11.45 13.45 7.27
C CYS A 501 -11.01 13.38 5.80
N GLY A 502 -11.84 12.89 4.86
CA GLY A 502 -11.54 12.89 3.43
C GLY A 502 -10.62 11.75 2.97
N ARG A 503 -10.62 10.60 3.65
CA ARG A 503 -9.96 9.35 3.24
C ARG A 503 -8.43 9.42 3.04
N GLY A 504 -7.75 10.42 3.58
CA GLY A 504 -6.29 10.54 3.53
C GLY A 504 -5.75 11.59 4.50
N GLY A 505 -4.49 11.46 4.90
CA GLY A 505 -3.80 12.42 5.76
C GLY A 505 -2.29 12.46 5.50
N PHE A 506 -1.62 13.52 5.95
CA PHE A 506 -0.15 13.66 5.88
C PHE A 506 0.45 13.59 4.45
N PRO A 507 0.06 14.48 3.53
CA PRO A 507 0.55 14.46 2.16
C PRO A 507 2.07 14.65 2.06
N GLU A 508 2.67 15.53 2.88
CA GLU A 508 4.13 15.73 2.83
C GLU A 508 4.90 14.51 3.33
N LEU A 509 4.44 13.89 4.42
CA LEU A 509 5.05 12.65 4.94
C LEU A 509 4.96 11.51 3.92
N SER A 510 3.84 11.45 3.18
CA SER A 510 3.64 10.44 2.15
C SER A 510 4.59 10.63 0.97
N ARG A 511 4.83 11.89 0.54
CA ARG A 511 5.84 12.20 -0.49
C ARG A 511 7.24 11.81 -0.03
N LEU A 512 7.59 12.10 1.22
CA LEU A 512 8.88 11.74 1.79
C LEU A 512 9.09 10.22 1.80
N ILE A 513 8.07 9.44 2.20
CA ILE A 513 8.16 7.97 2.23
C ILE A 513 8.34 7.41 0.82
N VAL A 514 7.52 7.87 -0.14
CA VAL A 514 7.62 7.40 -1.53
C VAL A 514 8.94 7.82 -2.17
N GLY A 515 9.45 8.99 -1.82
CA GLY A 515 10.74 9.52 -2.26
C GLY A 515 11.96 8.73 -1.79
N PHE A 516 11.83 7.80 -0.83
CA PHE A 516 12.91 6.87 -0.50
C PHE A 516 13.11 5.77 -1.55
N VAL A 517 12.09 5.48 -2.36
CA VAL A 517 12.11 4.39 -3.34
C VAL A 517 12.08 4.90 -4.77
N PHE A 518 11.24 5.89 -5.02
CA PHE A 518 11.08 6.49 -6.34
C PHE A 518 11.61 7.91 -6.29
N ASP A 519 12.72 8.14 -6.98
CA ASP A 519 13.14 9.49 -7.33
C ASP A 519 12.19 10.07 -8.37
N GLU A 520 11.97 11.39 -8.32
CA GLU A 520 11.14 12.15 -9.29
C GLU A 520 11.68 12.04 -10.75
N THR A 521 12.85 11.41 -10.91
CA THR A 521 13.55 11.05 -12.16
C THR A 521 12.85 9.97 -12.98
N ASN A 522 11.98 9.17 -12.38
CA ASN A 522 11.29 8.11 -13.09
C ASN A 522 10.21 8.68 -14.02
N ALA A 523 10.18 8.21 -15.27
CA ALA A 523 9.22 8.61 -16.31
C ALA A 523 7.73 8.35 -15.98
N GLN A 524 7.41 7.94 -14.75
CA GLN A 524 6.09 7.55 -14.26
C GLN A 524 5.59 8.50 -13.16
N THR A 525 5.69 9.82 -13.38
CA THR A 525 5.29 10.86 -12.39
C THR A 525 3.85 10.64 -11.86
N PHE A 526 2.93 10.16 -12.69
CA PHE A 526 1.57 9.86 -12.25
C PHE A 526 1.45 8.59 -11.38
N LEU A 527 2.29 7.57 -11.62
CA LEU A 527 2.36 6.40 -10.74
C LEU A 527 2.90 6.77 -9.36
N ILE A 528 3.89 7.69 -9.30
CA ILE A 528 4.41 8.22 -8.03
C ILE A 528 3.29 8.91 -7.26
N ASN A 529 2.46 9.73 -7.92
CA ASN A 529 1.30 10.37 -7.28
C ASN A 529 0.26 9.36 -6.77
N ASP A 530 0.01 8.27 -7.50
CA ASP A 530 -0.85 7.18 -7.03
C ASP A 530 -0.26 6.52 -5.76
N CYS A 531 1.06 6.28 -5.74
CA CYS A 531 1.77 5.75 -4.57
C CYS A 531 1.69 6.70 -3.36
N VAL A 532 1.86 8.01 -3.57
CA VAL A 532 1.77 9.03 -2.51
C VAL A 532 0.36 9.04 -1.92
N THR A 533 -0.65 9.04 -2.78
CA THR A 533 -2.06 9.07 -2.34
C THR A 533 -2.43 7.82 -1.55
N ARG A 534 -1.95 6.66 -1.99
CA ARG A 534 -2.16 5.40 -1.29
C ARG A 534 -1.44 5.36 0.06
N THR A 535 -0.20 5.82 0.09
CA THR A 535 0.60 5.94 1.33
C THR A 535 -0.10 6.84 2.34
N SER A 536 -0.64 7.98 1.90
CA SER A 536 -1.43 8.89 2.72
C SER A 536 -2.65 8.23 3.36
N SER A 537 -3.33 7.36 2.60
CA SER A 537 -4.46 6.59 3.09
C SER A 537 -4.04 5.56 4.14
N PHE A 538 -2.96 4.82 3.90
CA PHE A 538 -2.41 3.84 4.85
C PHE A 538 -1.99 4.46 6.19
N LEU A 539 -1.35 5.63 6.17
CA LEU A 539 -0.98 6.33 7.39
C LEU A 539 -2.21 6.69 8.24
N MET A 540 -3.26 7.18 7.59
CA MET A 540 -4.51 7.54 8.26
C MET A 540 -5.23 6.31 8.83
N ILE A 541 -5.32 5.22 8.05
CA ILE A 541 -5.89 3.93 8.50
C ILE A 541 -5.12 3.43 9.73
N GLY A 542 -3.79 3.42 9.67
CA GLY A 542 -2.92 2.99 10.76
C GLY A 542 -3.14 3.76 12.06
N LEU A 543 -3.26 5.08 11.95
CA LEU A 543 -3.51 5.96 13.07
C LEU A 543 -4.89 5.70 13.69
N LEU A 544 -5.95 5.72 12.88
CA LEU A 544 -7.33 5.61 13.37
C LEU A 544 -7.62 4.21 13.93
N LEU A 545 -7.31 3.17 13.17
CA LEU A 545 -7.61 1.80 13.55
C LEU A 545 -6.74 1.39 14.76
N GLY A 546 -5.46 1.76 14.76
CA GLY A 546 -4.56 1.55 15.91
C GLY A 546 -5.03 2.27 17.18
N PHE A 547 -5.52 3.50 17.06
CA PHE A 547 -6.03 4.27 18.21
C PHE A 547 -7.31 3.67 18.81
N PHE A 548 -8.37 3.52 18.01
CA PHE A 548 -9.70 3.16 18.52
C PHE A 548 -9.78 1.71 19.00
N ILE A 549 -9.14 0.78 18.29
CA ILE A 549 -9.05 -0.61 18.73
C ILE A 549 -8.35 -0.69 20.10
N SER A 550 -7.23 0.02 20.24
CA SER A 550 -6.46 0.06 21.47
C SER A 550 -7.23 0.70 22.62
N LEU A 551 -7.92 1.82 22.34
CA LEU A 551 -8.76 2.52 23.30
C LEU A 551 -9.86 1.60 23.84
N VAL A 552 -10.60 0.96 22.95
CA VAL A 552 -11.75 0.12 23.31
C VAL A 552 -11.32 -1.15 24.04
N PHE A 553 -10.27 -1.84 23.59
CA PHE A 553 -9.81 -3.04 24.28
C PHE A 553 -9.18 -2.74 25.63
N ARG A 554 -8.38 -1.69 25.77
CA ARG A 554 -7.80 -1.31 27.06
C ARG A 554 -8.83 -0.79 28.04
N TYR A 555 -9.83 -0.04 27.56
CA TYR A 555 -10.98 0.37 28.37
C TYR A 555 -11.72 -0.82 28.97
N LYS A 556 -11.76 -1.93 28.23
CA LYS A 556 -12.46 -3.15 28.65
C LYS A 556 -11.60 -4.10 29.48
N ASP A 557 -10.29 -4.12 29.26
CA ASP A 557 -9.35 -4.95 30.03
C ASP A 557 -9.25 -4.45 31.49
N ASP A 558 -9.32 -3.14 31.72
CA ASP A 558 -9.21 -2.56 33.06
C ASP A 558 -10.55 -2.57 33.83
N ILE A 559 -10.63 -3.43 34.85
CA ILE A 559 -11.81 -3.66 35.71
C ILE A 559 -11.84 -2.69 36.91
N ARG A 560 -10.79 -1.88 37.11
CA ARG A 560 -10.71 -0.93 38.24
C ARG A 560 -11.65 0.27 38.05
N ASN A 561 -12.09 0.87 39.16
CA ASN A 561 -12.78 2.16 39.14
C ASN A 561 -11.90 3.17 38.39
N LYS A 562 -12.46 3.77 37.34
CA LYS A 562 -11.71 4.54 36.34
C LYS A 562 -11.44 5.95 36.84
N ASN A 563 -10.38 6.10 37.63
CA ASN A 563 -9.85 7.40 37.99
C ASN A 563 -9.19 8.08 36.78
N TRP A 564 -9.05 9.41 36.82
CA TRP A 564 -8.44 10.21 35.76
C TRP A 564 -7.05 9.71 35.32
N GLN A 565 -6.22 9.24 36.26
CA GLN A 565 -4.90 8.66 35.97
C GLN A 565 -4.98 7.38 35.11
N ILE A 566 -6.02 6.57 35.29
CA ILE A 566 -6.26 5.35 34.50
C ILE A 566 -6.70 5.73 33.09
N TRP A 567 -7.58 6.73 32.96
CA TRP A 567 -7.96 7.29 31.66
C TRP A 567 -6.75 7.80 30.88
N LEU A 568 -5.88 8.59 31.52
CA LEU A 568 -4.67 9.13 30.90
C LEU A 568 -3.71 8.01 30.47
N LYS A 569 -3.56 6.95 31.30
CA LYS A 569 -2.80 5.76 30.94
C LYS A 569 -3.39 5.05 29.71
N ILE A 570 -4.71 4.86 29.65
CA ILE A 570 -5.38 4.20 28.53
C ILE A 570 -5.17 5.01 27.25
N VAL A 571 -5.49 6.31 27.28
CA VAL A 571 -5.37 7.20 26.12
C VAL A 571 -3.91 7.28 25.65
N GLY A 572 -2.94 7.49 26.55
CA GLY A 572 -1.53 7.55 26.19
C GLY A 572 -1.02 6.26 25.54
N LEU A 573 -1.45 5.11 26.06
CA LEU A 573 -1.13 3.81 25.48
C LEU A 573 -1.83 3.60 24.11
N SER A 574 -3.05 4.12 23.92
CA SER A 574 -3.74 4.12 22.62
C SER A 574 -3.06 5.00 21.59
N VAL A 575 -2.60 6.19 21.97
CA VAL A 575 -1.79 7.07 21.10
C VAL A 575 -0.50 6.38 20.67
N LEU A 576 0.19 5.69 21.60
CA LEU A 576 1.37 4.89 21.26
C LEU A 576 1.02 3.80 20.23
N THR A 577 -0.14 3.16 20.36
CA THR A 577 -0.58 2.11 19.42
C THR A 577 -0.91 2.68 18.05
N ALA A 578 -1.51 3.88 18.01
CA ALA A 578 -1.76 4.62 16.78
C ALA A 578 -0.46 4.97 16.05
N PHE A 579 0.54 5.44 16.78
CA PHE A 579 1.86 5.77 16.23
C PHE A 579 2.57 4.52 15.68
N ILE A 580 2.53 3.40 16.42
CA ILE A 580 3.06 2.11 15.95
C ILE A 580 2.32 1.65 14.68
N GLY A 581 0.99 1.78 14.64
CA GLY A 581 0.19 1.44 13.47
C GLY A 581 0.54 2.28 12.25
N MET A 582 0.74 3.58 12.44
CA MET A 582 1.18 4.51 11.39
C MET A 582 2.57 4.15 10.86
N ILE A 583 3.55 3.88 11.74
CA ILE A 583 4.89 3.45 11.33
C ILE A 583 4.84 2.12 10.57
N ALA A 584 4.03 1.17 11.05
CA ALA A 584 3.89 -0.11 10.39
C ALA A 584 3.37 0.05 8.95
N PHE A 585 2.38 0.91 8.75
CA PHE A 585 1.89 1.23 7.41
C PHE A 585 2.88 2.05 6.58
N ALA A 586 3.70 2.91 7.17
CA ALA A 586 4.78 3.62 6.48
C ALA A 586 5.82 2.64 5.91
N ILE A 587 6.30 1.70 6.74
CA ILE A 587 7.23 0.64 6.31
C ILE A 587 6.56 -0.28 5.27
N GLY A 588 5.27 -0.58 5.47
CA GLY A 588 4.49 -1.35 4.52
C GLY A 588 4.34 -0.67 3.16
N ALA A 589 4.17 0.66 3.15
CA ALA A 589 4.08 1.48 1.94
C ALA A 589 5.43 1.57 1.20
N ASP A 590 6.54 1.63 1.93
CA ASP A 590 7.89 1.57 1.38
C ASP A 590 8.13 0.22 0.67
N LEU A 591 7.82 -0.89 1.35
CA LEU A 591 7.92 -2.24 0.78
C LEU A 591 6.98 -2.43 -0.43
N PHE A 592 5.78 -1.85 -0.37
CA PHE A 592 4.85 -1.78 -1.50
C PHE A 592 5.50 -1.08 -2.71
N CYS A 593 6.13 0.08 -2.51
CA CYS A 593 6.80 0.84 -3.56
C CYS A 593 8.00 0.07 -4.12
N LEU A 594 8.79 -0.60 -3.27
CA LEU A 594 9.93 -1.42 -3.69
C LEU A 594 9.51 -2.58 -4.59
N ILE A 595 8.42 -3.27 -4.24
CA ILE A 595 7.88 -4.35 -5.08
C ILE A 595 7.45 -3.79 -6.45
N LEU A 596 6.79 -2.63 -6.47
CA LEU A 596 6.35 -1.99 -7.71
C LEU A 596 7.54 -1.63 -8.60
N SER A 597 8.56 -0.98 -8.03
CA SER A 597 9.82 -0.63 -8.69
C SER A 597 10.49 -1.86 -9.31
N TRP A 598 10.60 -2.96 -8.54
CA TRP A 598 11.21 -4.19 -9.04
C TRP A 598 10.42 -4.86 -10.17
N THR A 599 9.09 -4.76 -10.16
CA THR A 599 8.25 -5.34 -11.22
C THR A 599 8.20 -4.53 -12.51
N GLY A 600 8.61 -3.25 -12.48
CA GLY A 600 8.62 -2.36 -13.66
C GLY A 600 7.24 -2.12 -14.29
N LYS A 601 6.15 -2.38 -13.56
CA LYS A 601 4.78 -2.24 -14.08
C LYS A 601 4.30 -0.80 -14.01
N THR A 602 3.54 -0.37 -15.02
CA THR A 602 2.90 0.96 -15.10
C THR A 602 1.61 1.09 -14.27
N TYR A 603 1.24 0.03 -13.56
CA TYR A 603 0.04 -0.09 -12.75
C TYR A 603 0.35 -0.82 -11.45
N ILE A 604 -0.44 -0.57 -10.42
CA ILE A 604 -0.30 -1.15 -9.09
C ILE A 604 -1.02 -2.52 -9.01
N PRO A 605 -0.30 -3.63 -8.79
CA PRO A 605 -0.91 -4.93 -8.54
C PRO A 605 -1.66 -4.97 -7.20
N TRP A 606 -2.76 -5.71 -7.17
CA TRP A 606 -3.64 -5.84 -6.00
C TRP A 606 -2.93 -6.43 -4.76
N TYR A 607 -1.94 -7.30 -4.95
CA TYR A 607 -1.22 -7.97 -3.87
C TYR A 607 -0.18 -7.09 -3.18
N CYS A 608 0.23 -5.96 -3.78
CA CYS A 608 1.34 -5.17 -3.25
C CYS A 608 1.02 -4.53 -1.88
N SER A 609 -0.25 -4.49 -1.47
CA SER A 609 -0.69 -3.93 -0.19
C SER A 609 -0.79 -4.95 0.94
N LEU A 610 -0.83 -6.25 0.62
CA LEU A 610 -0.92 -7.32 1.61
C LEU A 610 0.20 -7.24 2.67
N PRO A 611 1.48 -6.98 2.31
CA PRO A 611 2.54 -6.88 3.31
C PRO A 611 2.31 -5.78 4.33
N ALA A 612 1.74 -4.64 3.91
CA ALA A 612 1.45 -3.52 4.79
C ALA A 612 0.39 -3.90 5.84
N TYR A 613 -0.69 -4.56 5.44
CA TYR A 613 -1.72 -5.05 6.36
C TYR A 613 -1.21 -6.11 7.34
N ILE A 614 -0.36 -7.05 6.88
CA ILE A 614 0.26 -8.05 7.76
C ILE A 614 1.15 -7.39 8.81
N LEU A 615 2.02 -6.47 8.38
CA LEU A 615 2.97 -5.79 9.26
C LEU A 615 2.26 -4.88 10.25
N PHE A 616 1.25 -4.12 9.81
CA PHE A 616 0.33 -3.39 10.67
C PHE A 616 -0.28 -4.31 11.73
N SER A 617 -0.81 -5.47 11.33
CA SER A 617 -1.50 -6.32 12.27
C SER A 617 -0.60 -6.99 13.30
N ILE A 618 0.62 -7.39 12.93
CA ILE A 618 1.61 -7.90 13.87
C ILE A 618 1.97 -6.81 14.88
N SER A 619 2.21 -5.59 14.39
CA SER A 619 2.68 -4.46 15.19
C SER A 619 1.62 -3.99 16.19
N VAL A 620 0.37 -3.82 15.74
CA VAL A 620 -0.76 -3.46 16.61
C VAL A 620 -1.06 -4.57 17.61
N SER A 621 -1.02 -5.84 17.20
CA SER A 621 -1.25 -6.97 18.11
C SER A 621 -0.21 -7.02 19.23
N LEU A 622 1.07 -6.79 18.92
CA LEU A 622 2.14 -6.68 19.91
C LEU A 622 1.94 -5.46 20.81
N ALA A 623 1.62 -4.30 20.24
CA ALA A 623 1.38 -3.06 20.99
C ALA A 623 0.21 -3.18 21.99
N LEU A 624 -0.82 -3.97 21.67
CA LEU A 624 -1.94 -4.25 22.56
C LEU A 624 -1.52 -5.05 23.80
N THR A 625 -0.46 -5.88 23.72
CA THR A 625 0.03 -6.65 24.88
C THR A 625 0.80 -5.82 25.90
N ILE A 626 1.25 -4.61 25.52
CA ILE A 626 2.00 -3.73 26.42
C ILE A 626 1.11 -3.33 27.60
N LYS A 627 1.52 -3.72 28.82
CA LYS A 627 0.81 -3.48 30.09
C LYS A 627 -0.66 -3.95 30.07
N SER A 628 -0.96 -5.01 29.31
CA SER A 628 -2.27 -5.67 29.25
C SER A 628 -2.18 -7.10 29.78
N SER A 629 -3.35 -7.67 30.13
CA SER A 629 -3.46 -9.09 30.49
C SER A 629 -3.49 -10.04 29.28
N ILE A 630 -3.43 -9.51 28.05
CA ILE A 630 -3.55 -10.28 26.80
C ILE A 630 -2.27 -11.06 26.50
N PRO A 631 -2.33 -12.39 26.30
CA PRO A 631 -1.16 -13.20 25.94
C PRO A 631 -0.69 -12.97 24.49
N ILE A 632 0.63 -12.86 24.30
CA ILE A 632 1.29 -12.50 23.03
C ILE A 632 0.96 -13.46 21.89
N ARG A 633 1.10 -14.78 22.09
CA ARG A 633 0.84 -15.79 21.03
C ARG A 633 -0.57 -15.66 20.45
N SER A 634 -1.52 -15.37 21.33
CA SER A 634 -2.93 -15.27 21.01
C SER A 634 -3.27 -13.97 20.29
N ALA A 635 -2.71 -12.85 20.75
CA ALA A 635 -2.82 -11.58 20.05
C ALA A 635 -2.27 -11.68 18.63
N LEU A 636 -1.10 -12.32 18.45
CA LEU A 636 -0.47 -12.50 17.14
C LEU A 636 -1.30 -13.37 16.18
N ILE A 637 -1.77 -14.55 16.63
CA ILE A 637 -2.62 -15.42 15.81
C ILE A 637 -3.91 -14.69 15.42
N GLY A 638 -4.50 -13.98 16.38
CA GLY A 638 -5.70 -13.19 16.18
C GLY A 638 -5.55 -12.07 15.17
N GLY A 639 -4.48 -11.28 15.31
CA GLY A 639 -4.11 -10.25 14.36
C GLY A 639 -3.89 -10.82 12.97
N LEU A 640 -3.05 -11.84 12.84
CA LEU A 640 -2.71 -12.42 11.53
C LEU A 640 -3.95 -12.96 10.80
N CYS A 641 -4.84 -13.68 11.50
CA CYS A 641 -6.09 -14.15 10.91
C CYS A 641 -6.98 -12.98 10.45
N SER A 642 -7.06 -11.91 11.27
CA SER A 642 -7.88 -10.73 10.96
C SER A 642 -7.33 -9.97 9.77
N ALA A 643 -6.00 -9.85 9.63
CA ALA A 643 -5.36 -9.21 8.49
C ALA A 643 -5.60 -9.97 7.18
N VAL A 644 -5.48 -11.31 7.21
CA VAL A 644 -5.74 -12.14 6.03
C VAL A 644 -7.21 -12.07 5.62
N ILE A 645 -8.13 -12.16 6.58
CA ILE A 645 -9.57 -12.09 6.29
C ILE A 645 -9.95 -10.69 5.78
N GLY A 646 -9.49 -9.62 6.43
CA GLY A 646 -9.74 -8.23 6.00
C GLY A 646 -9.23 -7.97 4.58
N PHE A 647 -7.99 -8.39 4.30
CA PHE A 647 -7.42 -8.27 2.96
C PHE A 647 -8.17 -9.09 1.89
N LEU A 648 -8.59 -10.32 2.22
CA LEU A 648 -9.41 -11.12 1.30
C LEU A 648 -10.76 -10.44 1.03
N VAL A 649 -11.36 -9.81 2.04
CA VAL A 649 -12.59 -9.06 1.86
C VAL A 649 -12.36 -7.90 0.91
N LEU A 650 -11.36 -7.05 1.15
CA LEU A 650 -10.99 -5.95 0.24
C LEU A 650 -10.78 -6.43 -1.21
N TYR A 651 -10.11 -7.57 -1.39
CA TYR A 651 -9.89 -8.16 -2.69
C TYR A 651 -11.19 -8.63 -3.37
N PHE A 652 -12.02 -9.41 -2.66
CA PHE A 652 -13.23 -9.97 -3.24
C PHE A 652 -14.33 -8.92 -3.45
N THR A 653 -14.35 -7.87 -2.64
CA THR A 653 -15.31 -6.78 -2.80
C THR A 653 -15.06 -5.92 -4.04
N LYS A 654 -13.87 -6.00 -4.66
CA LYS A 654 -13.63 -5.42 -5.99
C LYS A 654 -14.53 -6.03 -7.08
N PHE A 655 -14.99 -7.27 -6.89
CA PHE A 655 -15.89 -7.95 -7.83
C PHE A 655 -17.37 -7.65 -7.57
N THR A 656 -17.69 -6.93 -6.49
CA THR A 656 -19.05 -6.48 -6.18
C THR A 656 -19.28 -5.05 -6.68
N SER A 657 -20.50 -4.78 -7.17
CA SER A 657 -20.99 -3.54 -7.80
C SER A 657 -20.15 -2.26 -7.57
N SER A 658 -19.69 -1.64 -8.66
CA SER A 658 -18.87 -0.41 -8.73
C SER A 658 -19.50 0.85 -8.10
N SER A 659 -20.78 0.80 -7.72
CA SER A 659 -21.52 1.95 -7.18
C SER A 659 -21.39 2.14 -5.66
N TYR A 660 -20.84 1.17 -4.92
CA TYR A 660 -20.75 1.23 -3.45
C TYR A 660 -19.35 0.88 -2.92
N GLU A 661 -18.29 1.40 -3.56
CA GLU A 661 -16.91 1.04 -3.20
C GLU A 661 -16.51 1.44 -1.78
N TRP A 662 -17.16 2.44 -1.17
CA TRP A 662 -16.96 2.81 0.24
C TRP A 662 -17.32 1.69 1.23
N ILE A 663 -18.22 0.77 0.85
CA ILE A 663 -18.59 -0.40 1.65
C ILE A 663 -17.38 -1.32 1.85
N ASN A 664 -16.45 -1.36 0.88
CA ASN A 664 -15.29 -2.24 0.93
C ASN A 664 -14.39 -1.87 2.10
N MET A 665 -14.12 -0.56 2.27
CA MET A 665 -13.33 -0.03 3.37
C MET A 665 -14.06 -0.14 4.71
N LEU A 666 -15.38 0.11 4.73
CA LEU A 666 -16.20 -0.11 5.92
C LEU A 666 -16.10 -1.56 6.42
N LEU A 667 -16.26 -2.52 5.50
CA LEU A 667 -16.18 -3.94 5.81
C LEU A 667 -14.79 -4.31 6.31
N ASP A 668 -13.72 -3.81 5.69
CA ASP A 668 -12.35 -4.05 6.15
C ASP A 668 -12.15 -3.58 7.60
N PHE A 669 -12.54 -2.35 7.91
CA PHE A 669 -12.42 -1.78 9.27
C PHE A 669 -13.20 -2.60 10.31
N ILE A 670 -14.45 -2.96 9.99
CA ILE A 670 -15.34 -3.73 10.87
C ILE A 670 -14.85 -5.17 11.04
N ILE A 671 -14.43 -5.83 9.96
CA ILE A 671 -14.00 -7.22 9.98
C ILE A 671 -12.64 -7.36 10.65
N TYR A 672 -11.72 -6.41 10.42
CA TYR A 672 -10.46 -6.37 11.13
C TYR A 672 -10.68 -6.20 12.64
N GLY A 673 -11.45 -5.18 13.05
CA GLY A 673 -11.74 -4.93 14.46
C GLY A 673 -12.53 -6.07 15.14
N GLY A 674 -13.56 -6.58 14.46
CA GLY A 674 -14.39 -7.69 14.92
C GLY A 674 -13.64 -9.02 14.99
N GLY A 675 -12.82 -9.33 13.97
CA GLY A 675 -11.96 -10.50 13.90
C GLY A 675 -10.93 -10.52 15.03
N LEU A 676 -10.29 -9.38 15.28
CA LEU A 676 -9.35 -9.23 16.39
C LEU A 676 -10.08 -9.44 17.73
N GLY A 677 -11.27 -8.86 17.92
CA GLY A 677 -12.10 -9.07 19.12
C GLY A 677 -12.54 -10.53 19.31
N ALA A 678 -12.93 -11.22 18.23
CA ALA A 678 -13.32 -12.63 18.23
C ALA A 678 -12.14 -13.57 18.56
N SER A 679 -10.94 -13.22 18.10
CA SER A 679 -9.74 -14.00 18.42
C SER A 679 -9.35 -13.86 19.91
N LEU A 680 -9.44 -12.64 20.46
CA LEU A 680 -9.16 -12.36 21.86
C LEU A 680 -10.14 -13.09 22.78
N ILE A 681 -11.44 -13.12 22.44
CA ILE A 681 -12.44 -13.81 23.27
C ILE A 681 -12.23 -15.32 23.26
N THR A 682 -11.86 -15.89 22.10
CA THR A 682 -11.66 -17.35 21.96
C THR A 682 -10.51 -17.83 22.86
N VAL A 683 -9.48 -17.00 23.01
CA VAL A 683 -8.35 -17.31 23.90
C VAL A 683 -8.69 -16.99 25.35
N ARG A 684 -9.38 -15.88 25.61
CA ARG A 684 -9.79 -15.51 26.96
C ARG A 684 -10.72 -16.54 27.58
N MET A 685 -11.67 -17.09 26.83
CA MET A 685 -12.52 -18.22 27.24
C MET A 685 -11.72 -19.51 27.54
N ILE A 686 -10.50 -19.67 27.00
CA ILE A 686 -9.63 -20.79 27.36
C ILE A 686 -8.92 -20.53 28.70
N ALA A 687 -8.64 -19.27 29.04
CA ALA A 687 -7.87 -18.83 30.22
C ALA A 687 -8.73 -18.52 31.46
N GLU A 688 -9.97 -18.04 31.31
CA GLU A 688 -10.86 -17.64 32.42
C GLU A 688 -11.58 -18.83 33.06
N ARG A 689 -10.85 -19.77 33.66
CA ARG A 689 -11.49 -20.93 34.30
C ARG A 689 -11.87 -20.68 35.75
N TYR A 690 -11.08 -19.94 36.51
CA TYR A 690 -11.14 -19.97 37.99
C TYR A 690 -11.70 -18.71 38.64
N PHE A 691 -12.67 -18.87 39.54
CA PHE A 691 -13.29 -17.81 40.33
C PHE A 691 -13.47 -18.21 41.81
N LEU A 692 -13.49 -17.22 42.70
CA LEU A 692 -13.98 -17.36 44.07
C LEU A 692 -15.20 -16.47 44.26
N VAL A 693 -16.28 -16.99 44.81
CA VAL A 693 -17.49 -16.25 45.15
C VAL A 693 -17.62 -16.20 46.66
N ILE A 694 -17.71 -15.00 47.22
CA ILE A 694 -17.96 -14.84 48.65
C ILE A 694 -19.45 -15.13 48.92
N GLN A 695 -19.74 -16.09 49.80
CA GLN A 695 -21.12 -16.51 50.09
C GLN A 695 -21.78 -15.68 51.19
N ASN A 696 -21.01 -15.14 52.13
CA ASN A 696 -21.53 -14.49 53.34
C ASN A 696 -20.79 -13.18 53.67
N GLY A 697 -21.36 -12.38 54.58
CA GLY A 697 -20.79 -11.11 55.03
C GLY A 697 -21.08 -9.92 54.13
N VAL A 698 -20.40 -8.79 54.39
CA VAL A 698 -20.64 -7.48 53.74
C VAL A 698 -20.37 -7.51 52.22
N LYS A 699 -19.57 -8.47 51.75
CA LYS A 699 -19.23 -8.67 50.33
C LYS A 699 -19.86 -9.93 49.74
N SER A 700 -20.97 -10.43 50.30
CA SER A 700 -21.70 -11.58 49.74
C SER A 700 -22.07 -11.33 48.27
N GLY A 701 -21.86 -12.35 47.43
CA GLY A 701 -22.06 -12.31 45.98
C GLY A 701 -20.88 -11.74 45.19
N LEU A 702 -19.83 -11.22 45.84
CA LEU A 702 -18.65 -10.73 45.12
C LEU A 702 -17.88 -11.90 44.48
N ARG A 703 -17.74 -11.85 43.16
CA ARG A 703 -16.97 -12.82 42.37
C ARG A 703 -15.57 -12.30 42.08
N ILE A 704 -14.57 -12.95 42.68
CA ILE A 704 -13.15 -12.65 42.55
C ILE A 704 -12.54 -13.54 41.45
N PRO A 705 -12.04 -12.97 40.35
CA PRO A 705 -11.41 -13.73 39.26
C PRO A 705 -9.98 -14.16 39.62
N ILE A 706 -9.82 -15.35 40.24
CA ILE A 706 -8.51 -15.85 40.65
C ILE A 706 -7.64 -16.35 39.50
N HIS A 707 -8.21 -16.62 38.32
CA HIS A 707 -7.46 -16.96 37.10
C HIS A 707 -6.45 -15.87 36.68
N LYS A 708 -6.63 -14.62 37.12
CA LYS A 708 -5.68 -13.53 36.86
C LYS A 708 -4.30 -13.77 37.48
N TRP A 709 -4.26 -14.57 38.55
CA TRP A 709 -3.06 -14.86 39.34
C TRP A 709 -2.69 -16.36 39.27
N MET A 710 -3.69 -17.24 39.09
CA MET A 710 -3.52 -18.67 38.83
C MET A 710 -3.49 -18.95 37.33
N ASN A 711 -2.39 -18.60 36.66
CA ASN A 711 -2.23 -18.87 35.23
C ASN A 711 -1.25 -20.03 35.00
N ALA A 712 -1.70 -21.07 34.28
CA ALA A 712 -0.87 -22.20 33.87
C ALA A 712 0.28 -21.81 32.93
N THR A 713 0.26 -20.60 32.37
CA THR A 713 1.20 -20.15 31.32
C THR A 713 2.19 -19.06 31.73
N GLY A 714 2.27 -18.69 33.02
CA GLY A 714 3.34 -17.85 33.55
C GLY A 714 2.88 -16.55 34.20
N GLY A 715 3.37 -16.32 35.42
CA GLY A 715 3.08 -15.17 36.28
C GLY A 715 2.55 -15.61 37.65
N GLY A 716 3.44 -15.67 38.66
CA GLY A 716 3.13 -15.91 40.08
C GLY A 716 2.67 -17.32 40.46
N ASN A 717 1.72 -17.90 39.70
CA ASN A 717 0.99 -19.14 39.95
C ASN A 717 0.52 -19.33 41.41
N LYS A 718 0.46 -18.26 42.21
CA LYS A 718 0.12 -18.27 43.63
C LYS A 718 -0.77 -17.07 43.89
N VAL A 719 -1.83 -17.27 44.66
CA VAL A 719 -2.74 -16.23 45.15
C VAL A 719 -2.75 -16.36 46.65
N SER A 720 -2.13 -15.41 47.32
CA SER A 720 -2.18 -15.30 48.76
C SER A 720 -3.44 -14.56 49.20
N ILE A 721 -4.07 -15.10 50.25
CA ILE A 721 -5.24 -14.56 50.92
C ILE A 721 -4.83 -14.20 52.33
N GLY A 722 -5.03 -12.96 52.75
CA GLY A 722 -4.60 -12.49 54.07
C GLY A 722 -4.99 -11.05 54.37
N MET A 723 -4.49 -10.50 55.49
CA MET A 723 -4.80 -9.14 55.92
C MET A 723 -3.87 -8.06 55.34
N THR A 724 -2.64 -8.43 54.93
CA THR A 724 -1.62 -7.46 54.48
C THR A 724 -1.91 -6.95 53.08
N GLY A 725 -1.40 -5.75 52.76
CA GLY A 725 -1.47 -5.18 51.40
C GLY A 725 -0.58 -5.89 50.37
N GLU A 726 0.25 -6.85 50.82
CA GLU A 726 1.08 -7.70 49.99
C GLU A 726 0.30 -8.92 49.45
N CYS A 727 -0.85 -9.25 50.04
CA CYS A 727 -1.70 -10.33 49.53
C CYS A 727 -2.49 -9.92 48.29
N GLU A 728 -2.59 -10.80 47.29
CA GLU A 728 -3.42 -10.57 46.10
C GLU A 728 -4.90 -10.42 46.47
N ILE A 729 -5.37 -11.18 47.47
CA ILE A 729 -6.70 -11.02 48.06
C ILE A 729 -6.55 -10.50 49.49
N GLN A 730 -6.64 -9.18 49.62
CA GLN A 730 -6.61 -8.51 50.91
C GLN A 730 -7.99 -8.54 51.59
N MET A 731 -8.11 -9.29 52.69
CA MET A 731 -9.32 -9.41 53.51
C MET A 731 -9.46 -8.23 54.50
N ASN A 732 -9.51 -6.99 53.99
CA ASN A 732 -9.62 -5.79 54.82
C ASN A 732 -11.02 -5.57 55.45
N TRP A 733 -12.00 -6.41 55.11
CA TRP A 733 -13.35 -6.36 55.65
C TRP A 733 -13.53 -7.22 56.90
N GLU A 734 -12.57 -8.10 57.20
CA GLU A 734 -12.62 -8.97 58.36
C GLU A 734 -12.04 -8.25 59.59
N LYS A 735 -12.92 -7.77 60.49
CA LYS A 735 -12.50 -7.02 61.69
C LYS A 735 -12.03 -7.91 62.84
N SER A 736 -12.17 -9.24 62.70
CA SER A 736 -11.72 -10.20 63.70
C SER A 736 -10.24 -10.54 63.52
N ASN A 737 -9.46 -10.61 64.61
CA ASN A 737 -8.06 -11.08 64.63
C ASN A 737 -7.87 -12.58 64.25
N LYS A 738 -8.86 -13.18 63.57
CA LYS A 738 -8.88 -14.58 63.15
C LYS A 738 -8.18 -14.81 61.80
N VAL A 739 -7.88 -13.75 61.05
CA VAL A 739 -7.17 -13.84 59.76
C VAL A 739 -5.70 -13.45 59.98
N ALA A 740 -4.79 -14.23 59.41
CA ALA A 740 -3.35 -13.99 59.55
C ALA A 740 -2.86 -12.99 58.48
N LYS A 741 -1.61 -12.53 58.61
CA LYS A 741 -0.98 -11.66 57.61
C LYS A 741 -1.05 -12.28 56.20
N GLU A 742 -0.58 -13.51 56.07
CA GLU A 742 -0.90 -14.45 54.97
C GLU A 742 -1.57 -15.68 55.58
N HIS A 743 -2.81 -15.98 55.21
CA HIS A 743 -3.61 -17.02 55.86
C HIS A 743 -3.72 -18.29 55.01
N ALA A 744 -3.88 -18.15 53.69
CA ALA A 744 -3.91 -19.26 52.76
C ALA A 744 -3.29 -18.86 51.41
N GLN A 745 -2.76 -19.84 50.68
CA GLN A 745 -2.28 -19.68 49.32
C GLN A 745 -3.03 -20.63 48.37
N LEU A 746 -3.46 -20.11 47.24
CA LEU A 746 -4.07 -20.87 46.15
C LEU A 746 -3.10 -20.95 44.98
N TYR A 747 -2.87 -22.14 44.44
CA TYR A 747 -2.00 -22.31 43.28
C TYR A 747 -2.40 -23.53 42.46
N ILE A 748 -1.89 -23.60 41.22
CA ILE A 748 -2.03 -24.81 40.41
C ILE A 748 -0.82 -25.70 40.71
N ASP A 749 -1.05 -26.86 41.30
CA ASP A 749 0.00 -27.86 41.51
C ASP A 749 0.52 -28.31 40.14
N HIS A 750 1.81 -28.10 39.85
CA HIS A 750 2.38 -28.39 38.53
C HIS A 750 2.51 -29.89 38.24
N GLU A 751 2.63 -30.73 39.27
CA GLU A 751 2.75 -32.18 39.10
C GLU A 751 1.40 -32.82 38.81
N LYS A 752 0.34 -32.35 39.50
CA LYS A 752 -1.00 -32.92 39.38
C LYS A 752 -1.91 -32.13 38.44
N GLY A 753 -1.59 -30.86 38.18
CA GLY A 753 -2.32 -29.96 37.30
C GLY A 753 -3.69 -29.53 37.84
N PHE A 754 -3.89 -29.59 39.15
CA PHE A 754 -5.15 -29.20 39.81
C PHE A 754 -4.97 -27.92 40.64
N PRO A 755 -6.01 -27.08 40.74
CA PRO A 755 -6.04 -25.98 41.68
C PRO A 755 -6.06 -26.54 43.11
N VAL A 756 -5.15 -26.06 43.95
CA VAL A 756 -5.03 -26.48 45.34
C VAL A 756 -5.04 -25.27 46.26
N ILE A 757 -5.56 -25.48 47.47
CA ILE A 757 -5.42 -24.56 48.59
C ILE A 757 -4.41 -25.10 49.58
N LYS A 758 -3.48 -24.24 50.01
CA LYS A 758 -2.49 -24.50 51.05
C LYS A 758 -2.69 -23.53 52.20
N PRO A 759 -3.15 -23.99 53.38
CA PRO A 759 -3.23 -23.15 54.58
C PRO A 759 -1.83 -22.77 55.06
N LEU A 760 -1.61 -21.49 55.35
CA LEU A 760 -0.37 -20.99 55.98
C LEU A 760 -0.56 -20.72 57.48
N ALA A 761 -1.81 -20.54 57.91
CA ALA A 761 -2.20 -20.39 59.31
C ALA A 761 -3.33 -21.38 59.67
N THR A 762 -3.58 -21.58 60.96
CA THR A 762 -4.74 -22.33 61.45
C THR A 762 -6.05 -21.57 61.15
N GLY A 763 -7.17 -22.28 61.06
CA GLY A 763 -8.50 -21.69 60.88
C GLY A 763 -9.11 -21.79 59.48
N VAL A 764 -8.49 -22.53 58.55
CA VAL A 764 -9.06 -22.79 57.22
C VAL A 764 -9.99 -24.01 57.28
N LEU A 765 -11.30 -23.77 57.32
CA LEU A 765 -12.33 -24.82 57.35
C LEU A 765 -12.81 -25.16 55.93
N TYR A 766 -12.53 -26.36 55.47
CA TYR A 766 -12.91 -26.88 54.15
C TYR A 766 -14.28 -27.57 54.17
N ASN A 767 -15.12 -27.22 53.20
CA ASN A 767 -16.49 -27.68 53.01
C ASN A 767 -17.32 -27.70 54.30
N THR A 768 -17.07 -26.74 55.20
CA THR A 768 -17.70 -26.61 56.53
C THR A 768 -17.58 -27.85 57.44
N ARG A 769 -16.71 -28.81 57.11
CA ARG A 769 -16.61 -30.11 57.78
C ARG A 769 -15.25 -30.39 58.42
N VAL A 770 -14.16 -29.94 57.78
CA VAL A 770 -12.80 -30.34 58.17
C VAL A 770 -11.88 -29.13 58.17
N GLU A 771 -11.17 -28.91 59.26
CA GLU A 771 -10.08 -27.93 59.29
C GLU A 771 -8.84 -28.49 58.60
N LEU A 772 -8.30 -27.76 57.63
CA LEU A 772 -7.11 -28.19 56.91
C LEU A 772 -5.85 -27.93 57.76
N PRO A 773 -4.96 -28.93 57.90
CA PRO A 773 -3.72 -28.73 58.64
C PRO A 773 -2.77 -27.80 57.89
N ILE A 774 -1.98 -27.03 58.64
CA ILE A 774 -1.02 -26.07 58.11
C ILE A 774 -0.05 -26.76 57.13
N ASN A 775 0.25 -26.07 56.03
CA ASN A 775 1.15 -26.51 54.96
C ASN A 775 0.72 -27.76 54.17
N ARG A 776 -0.42 -28.37 54.47
CA ARG A 776 -0.94 -29.51 53.70
C ARG A 776 -1.88 -29.00 52.61
N THR A 777 -1.64 -29.42 51.38
CA THR A 777 -2.46 -29.04 50.23
C THR A 777 -3.76 -29.84 50.19
N ALA A 778 -4.85 -29.17 49.82
CA ALA A 778 -6.12 -29.79 49.47
C ALA A 778 -6.53 -29.37 48.05
N VAL A 779 -7.09 -30.31 47.29
CA VAL A 779 -7.55 -30.07 45.92
C VAL A 779 -8.88 -29.34 45.95
N LEU A 780 -9.00 -28.24 45.20
CA LEU A 780 -10.24 -27.49 45.02
C LEU A 780 -11.00 -28.02 43.80
N SER A 781 -12.24 -28.45 44.01
CA SER A 781 -13.17 -28.84 42.94
C SER A 781 -14.28 -27.80 42.78
N ASN A 782 -14.83 -27.67 41.57
CA ASN A 782 -15.92 -26.72 41.30
C ASN A 782 -17.08 -26.90 42.29
N GLY A 783 -17.47 -25.83 42.98
CA GLY A 783 -18.49 -25.82 44.01
C GLY A 783 -17.98 -26.00 45.44
N ASP A 784 -16.70 -26.36 45.64
CA ASP A 784 -16.12 -26.48 46.97
C ASP A 784 -16.11 -25.14 47.70
N THR A 785 -16.30 -25.20 49.02
CA THR A 785 -16.30 -24.03 49.88
C THR A 785 -15.16 -24.12 50.90
N PHE A 786 -14.58 -22.99 51.25
CA PHE A 786 -13.65 -22.91 52.37
C PHE A 786 -13.89 -21.61 53.13
N LYS A 787 -13.76 -21.69 54.46
CA LYS A 787 -13.97 -20.57 55.37
C LYS A 787 -12.62 -20.10 55.92
N ILE A 788 -12.38 -18.80 55.87
CA ILE A 788 -11.24 -18.10 56.47
C ILE A 788 -11.80 -17.00 57.36
N GLY A 789 -11.46 -17.02 58.66
CA GLY A 789 -12.09 -16.12 59.62
C GLY A 789 -13.60 -16.40 59.71
N ASP A 790 -14.43 -15.41 59.37
CA ASP A 790 -15.88 -15.54 59.29
C ASP A 790 -16.41 -15.54 57.83
N THR A 791 -15.54 -15.29 56.84
CA THR A 791 -15.85 -15.29 55.40
C THR A 791 -15.77 -16.70 54.79
N ILE A 792 -16.81 -17.09 54.05
CA ILE A 792 -16.94 -18.33 53.28
C ILE A 792 -16.73 -18.00 51.81
N PHE A 793 -15.69 -18.59 51.23
CA PHE A 793 -15.43 -18.57 49.81
C PHE A 793 -16.00 -19.84 49.18
N LYS A 794 -16.62 -19.70 48.03
CA LYS A 794 -17.00 -20.80 47.13
C LYS A 794 -16.12 -20.74 45.90
N TYR A 795 -15.42 -21.81 45.60
CA TYR A 795 -14.67 -21.95 44.38
C TYR A 795 -15.63 -22.29 43.22
N GLU A 796 -15.57 -21.50 42.16
CA GLU A 796 -16.37 -21.72 40.94
C GLU A 796 -15.46 -21.78 39.72
N GLU A 797 -15.62 -22.85 38.93
CA GLU A 797 -15.01 -23.01 37.62
C GLU A 797 -16.10 -22.92 36.55
N VAL A 798 -15.94 -22.02 35.56
CA VAL A 798 -16.93 -21.75 34.49
C VAL A 798 -16.43 -22.24 33.14
#